data_AF-A0A2T0UIM0-F1
#
_entry.id   AF-A0A2T0UIM0-F1
#
_cell.length_a   1.000
_cell.length_b   1.000
_cell.length_c   1.000
_cell.angle_alpha   90.00
_cell.angle_beta   90.00
_cell.angle_gamma   90.00
#
_symmetry.space_group_name_H-M   'P 1'
#
loop_
_entity.id
_entity.type
_entity.pdbx_description
1 polymer ?
#
loop_
_entity_poly.entity_id
_entity_poly.type
_entity_poly.pdbx_seq_one_letter_code
_entity_poly.pdbx_strand_id
1 'polypeptide(L)'
;MRQAQSLDLRRGGALLLAAVLLLAAAMAAIIGWPAPAAAVTTGNGALVYSPAAGSSFNPEGGTPAGTTYAKIIVLKNSGSSNGTQLVTYDQLVLQNGDQVYPIYRSTNDGASWTHVTDVNPSDQFPALTRTAQPFLFEVTETTGNLTAGTILLAGMIMPEDRSSSRLVVYKSTNQGTSWSYLSTIDTGGPAVYDPSPSSTTTTVWEPSLAIDGSGGLVAYFSDERQKANGVLQAVSYRRSTDGGQTWGSLVNVSAPTNQSDRPGMITVTELPDGRYMATFEVVNRPSQSNNTAPVYYKISADGLNWGTTTSIGSPIQLANGRGIGSSPYVKWVPSGGPKGMVVVASKWSLDASGNIDGGQNFYVNYNLGEGPWERLPMAVTYDATDTQGGNFSGFAQGIDYSADGRTLYQAVNVENTTTDLNDIRVGSIPLDAQQYEAENATLNSVSTVTHVQASNGSKIGNINDTGDYVEFTVNVPAAGTYTMNVRYDNGYGSAATHSVSVNGGTASSISYPVTVDWGRFGWAQKSVTLNAGNNTIRFTKGTNFAELDVIHLYRSTALDPVFQVQNRNSGKYLEVISALTADGAAVGQWGDTNHATQRWTVSGGSTVQFTNRNSGKLLEIPSAQTADGVDAVQWGPTGSSTQSWTATTSGGYWKFANANSGKLLEIDGCSTADGAVAQQYTANGAACQQWRLIKEGIQ
;
A
#
# COMPACT_ATOMS: atom_id res chain seq x y z
N MET A 1 -37.83 83.39 -17.57
CA MET A 1 -36.53 83.83 -17.00
C MET A 1 -36.37 83.13 -15.65
N ARG A 2 -35.27 82.48 -15.27
CA ARG A 2 -34.03 81.98 -15.95
C ARG A 2 -33.68 80.67 -15.23
N GLN A 3 -33.41 79.57 -15.94
CA GLN A 3 -32.07 78.98 -16.14
C GLN A 3 -31.23 78.74 -14.86
N ALA A 4 -30.95 77.44 -14.63
CA ALA A 4 -29.64 76.82 -14.37
C ALA A 4 -28.95 77.11 -13.00
N GLN A 5 -28.17 76.19 -12.42
CA GLN A 5 -27.47 75.02 -12.99
C GLN A 5 -27.68 73.70 -12.21
N SER A 6 -27.37 72.61 -12.90
CA SER A 6 -27.31 71.22 -12.43
C SER A 6 -25.86 70.69 -12.45
N LEU A 7 -25.66 69.48 -11.91
CA LEU A 7 -24.38 68.80 -11.64
C LEU A 7 -23.58 69.46 -10.48
N ASP A 8 -22.94 68.74 -9.56
CA ASP A 8 -22.46 67.34 -9.63
C ASP A 8 -22.60 66.57 -8.29
N LEU A 9 -22.00 65.37 -8.17
CA LEU A 9 -21.74 64.62 -6.91
C LEU A 9 -22.90 63.85 -6.23
N ARG A 10 -23.81 63.18 -6.95
CA ARG A 10 -24.59 62.04 -6.38
C ARG A 10 -24.68 60.78 -7.27
N ARG A 11 -23.70 60.54 -8.14
CA ARG A 11 -23.53 59.25 -8.87
C ARG A 11 -22.36 58.37 -8.40
N GLY A 12 -21.56 58.82 -7.43
CA GLY A 12 -20.42 58.04 -6.90
C GLY A 12 -20.77 56.96 -5.87
N GLY A 13 -21.90 57.08 -5.14
CA GLY A 13 -22.21 56.20 -3.99
C GLY A 13 -22.75 54.81 -4.34
N ALA A 14 -23.40 54.65 -5.50
CA ALA A 14 -24.04 53.38 -5.88
C ALA A 14 -23.10 52.38 -6.58
N LEU A 15 -21.99 52.87 -7.15
CA LEU A 15 -21.03 52.03 -7.88
C LEU A 15 -20.00 51.35 -6.96
N LEU A 16 -19.65 51.95 -5.81
CA LEU A 16 -18.74 51.30 -4.85
C LEU A 16 -19.38 50.12 -4.11
N LEU A 17 -20.67 50.18 -3.76
CA LEU A 17 -21.32 49.06 -3.06
C LEU A 17 -21.50 47.83 -3.97
N ALA A 18 -21.79 48.04 -5.25
CA ALA A 18 -21.83 46.96 -6.24
C ALA A 18 -20.43 46.36 -6.50
N ALA A 19 -19.37 47.19 -6.56
CA ALA A 19 -18.01 46.71 -6.75
C ALA A 19 -17.49 45.89 -5.55
N VAL A 20 -17.81 46.28 -4.31
CA VAL A 20 -17.37 45.53 -3.11
C VAL A 20 -18.10 44.18 -2.98
N LEU A 21 -19.38 44.09 -3.35
CA LEU A 21 -20.11 42.82 -3.38
C LEU A 21 -19.69 41.90 -4.55
N LEU A 22 -19.26 42.46 -5.69
CA LEU A 22 -18.71 41.68 -6.81
C LEU A 22 -17.25 41.25 -6.60
N LEU A 23 -16.42 42.01 -5.88
CA LEU A 23 -15.09 41.54 -5.48
C LEU A 23 -15.14 40.49 -4.36
N ALA A 24 -16.09 40.58 -3.42
CA ALA A 24 -16.28 39.54 -2.39
C ALA A 24 -16.72 38.18 -2.98
N ALA A 25 -17.37 38.18 -4.15
CA ALA A 25 -17.73 36.97 -4.89
C ALA A 25 -16.60 36.45 -5.83
N ALA A 26 -15.56 37.25 -6.07
CA ALA A 26 -14.43 36.91 -6.96
C ALA A 26 -13.14 36.49 -6.21
N MET A 27 -13.17 36.46 -4.87
CA MET A 27 -12.18 35.80 -4.02
C MET A 27 -12.81 34.72 -3.11
N ALA A 28 -13.84 34.03 -3.62
CA ALA A 28 -13.87 32.60 -3.37
C ALA A 28 -12.60 32.04 -4.02
N ALA A 29 -11.56 31.79 -3.22
CA ALA A 29 -10.48 30.93 -3.67
C ALA A 29 -11.15 29.65 -4.17
N ILE A 30 -11.01 29.36 -5.46
CA ILE A 30 -11.26 28.02 -5.95
C ILE A 30 -10.19 27.21 -5.25
N ILE A 31 -10.54 26.66 -4.09
CA ILE A 31 -9.89 25.50 -3.52
C ILE A 31 -10.20 24.42 -4.54
N GLY A 32 -9.39 24.40 -5.60
CA GLY A 32 -9.35 23.31 -6.54
C GLY A 32 -8.96 22.13 -5.69
N TRP A 33 -9.94 21.27 -5.41
CA TRP A 33 -9.63 19.94 -4.93
C TRP A 33 -8.58 19.42 -5.90
N PRO A 34 -7.39 19.00 -5.40
CA PRO A 34 -6.33 18.58 -6.30
C PRO A 34 -6.89 17.53 -7.24
N ALA A 35 -6.57 17.66 -8.53
CA ALA A 35 -6.95 16.63 -9.49
C ALA A 35 -6.44 15.28 -8.94
N PRO A 36 -7.25 14.20 -9.03
CA PRO A 36 -6.86 12.92 -8.46
C PRO A 36 -5.53 12.47 -9.06
N ALA A 37 -4.63 12.02 -8.20
CA ALA A 37 -3.24 11.79 -8.58
C ALA A 37 -3.13 10.80 -9.75
N ALA A 38 -2.41 11.18 -10.79
CA ALA A 38 -2.30 10.41 -12.03
C ALA A 38 -1.32 9.24 -11.85
N ALA A 39 -1.83 8.04 -11.54
CA ALA A 39 -0.99 6.88 -11.28
C ALA A 39 -0.13 6.48 -12.49
N VAL A 40 1.19 6.40 -12.29
CA VAL A 40 2.21 5.92 -13.25
C VAL A 40 2.15 4.41 -13.32
N THR A 41 1.18 3.98 -14.10
CA THR A 41 0.69 2.61 -14.20
C THR A 41 1.15 1.92 -15.48
N THR A 42 1.87 2.57 -16.40
CA THR A 42 2.26 1.93 -17.68
C THR A 42 3.71 1.47 -17.69
N GLY A 43 3.95 0.32 -18.34
CA GLY A 43 5.26 -0.31 -18.42
C GLY A 43 5.68 -0.95 -17.09
N ASN A 44 6.84 -0.54 -16.59
CA ASN A 44 7.43 -1.02 -15.34
C ASN A 44 8.03 0.17 -14.56
N GLY A 45 7.17 1.14 -14.22
CA GLY A 45 7.53 2.39 -13.53
C GLY A 45 8.33 3.39 -14.37
N ALA A 46 8.33 4.65 -13.92
CA ALA A 46 9.21 5.70 -14.41
C ALA A 46 10.62 5.54 -13.84
N LEU A 47 11.64 5.88 -14.65
CA LEU A 47 13.04 5.91 -14.23
C LEU A 47 13.30 7.14 -13.35
N VAL A 48 13.93 6.92 -12.20
CA VAL A 48 14.45 7.99 -11.32
C VAL A 48 15.93 8.21 -11.60
N TYR A 49 16.70 7.13 -11.62
CA TYR A 49 18.16 7.14 -11.82
C TYR A 49 18.62 5.81 -12.42
N SER A 50 19.64 5.88 -13.26
CA SER A 50 20.36 4.72 -13.81
C SER A 50 21.87 4.97 -13.68
N PRO A 51 22.62 4.14 -12.94
CA PRO A 51 24.07 4.25 -12.84
C PRO A 51 24.74 3.77 -14.13
N ALA A 52 25.84 4.42 -14.51
CA ALA A 52 26.63 3.99 -15.67
C ALA A 52 27.32 2.64 -15.40
N ALA A 53 27.43 1.79 -16.43
CA ALA A 53 28.13 0.50 -16.35
C ALA A 53 29.54 0.67 -15.75
N GLY A 54 29.89 -0.17 -14.78
CA GLY A 54 31.20 -0.13 -14.10
C GLY A 54 31.45 1.08 -13.19
N SER A 55 30.48 1.98 -12.97
CA SER A 55 30.65 3.14 -12.06
C SER A 55 30.43 2.82 -10.57
N SER A 56 29.92 1.63 -10.27
CA SER A 56 29.50 1.23 -8.92
C SER A 56 30.54 0.39 -8.18
N PHE A 57 30.46 0.41 -6.85
CA PHE A 57 31.23 -0.46 -5.95
C PHE A 57 30.28 -1.32 -5.09
N ASN A 58 30.83 -2.32 -4.40
CA ASN A 58 30.10 -3.06 -3.36
C ASN A 58 30.90 -2.98 -2.04
N PRO A 59 30.35 -2.37 -0.96
CA PRO A 59 31.03 -2.28 0.33
C PRO A 59 31.20 -3.65 1.02
N GLU A 60 30.49 -4.69 0.58
CA GLU A 60 30.44 -6.04 1.17
C GLU A 60 31.40 -7.04 0.51
N GLY A 61 32.14 -6.64 -0.53
CA GLY A 61 33.07 -7.55 -1.22
C GLY A 61 32.37 -8.55 -2.16
N GLY A 62 31.39 -8.05 -2.92
CA GLY A 62 30.67 -8.81 -3.95
C GLY A 62 30.50 -8.00 -5.25
N THR A 63 29.57 -8.43 -6.12
CA THR A 63 29.22 -7.71 -7.35
C THR A 63 28.64 -6.31 -7.02
N PRO A 64 29.05 -5.23 -7.70
CA PRO A 64 28.42 -3.91 -7.53
C PRO A 64 26.94 -3.93 -7.92
N ALA A 65 26.07 -3.39 -7.06
CA ALA A 65 24.63 -3.39 -7.29
C ALA A 65 24.10 -2.08 -7.91
N GLY A 66 24.91 -1.01 -7.99
CA GLY A 66 24.49 0.29 -8.50
C GLY A 66 23.66 1.09 -7.51
N THR A 67 22.47 0.58 -7.19
CA THR A 67 21.54 1.17 -6.23
C THR A 67 20.76 0.13 -5.44
N THR A 68 20.44 0.44 -4.19
CA THR A 68 19.63 -0.39 -3.26
C THR A 68 18.83 0.49 -2.30
N TYR A 69 17.97 -0.09 -1.44
CA TYR A 69 17.27 0.65 -0.36
C TYR A 69 16.44 1.86 -0.80
N ALA A 70 15.70 1.73 -1.91
CA ALA A 70 14.80 2.78 -2.36
C ALA A 70 13.78 3.18 -1.27
N LYS A 71 13.60 4.49 -1.05
CA LYS A 71 12.60 5.06 -0.13
C LYS A 71 11.87 6.20 -0.81
N ILE A 72 10.58 6.31 -0.52
CA ILE A 72 9.71 7.37 -1.03
C ILE A 72 8.83 7.92 0.09
N ILE A 73 8.63 9.24 0.08
CA ILE A 73 7.54 9.89 0.81
C ILE A 73 6.78 10.81 -0.15
N VAL A 74 5.48 10.97 0.10
CA VAL A 74 4.63 11.99 -0.50
C VAL A 74 4.30 13.00 0.58
N LEU A 75 4.65 14.26 0.36
CA LEU A 75 4.43 15.35 1.31
C LEU A 75 2.92 15.57 1.51
N LYS A 76 2.50 15.64 2.77
CA LYS A 76 1.11 15.79 3.23
C LYS A 76 0.95 16.95 4.22
N ASN A 77 2.05 17.44 4.79
CA ASN A 77 2.09 18.48 5.82
C ASN A 77 2.91 19.71 5.37
N SER A 78 3.15 19.84 4.07
CA SER A 78 3.99 20.87 3.43
C SER A 78 3.18 21.94 2.67
N GLY A 79 1.93 22.17 3.06
CA GLY A 79 1.08 23.23 2.51
C GLY A 79 0.83 23.09 1.00
N SER A 80 1.18 24.11 0.21
CA SER A 80 1.02 24.10 -1.25
C SER A 80 1.93 23.11 -1.98
N SER A 81 2.89 22.48 -1.29
CA SER A 81 3.72 21.40 -1.83
C SER A 81 3.16 20.00 -1.55
N ASN A 82 2.00 19.88 -0.92
CA ASN A 82 1.34 18.59 -0.71
C ASN A 82 1.12 17.85 -2.04
N GLY A 83 1.38 16.54 -2.06
CA GLY A 83 1.42 15.71 -3.26
C GLY A 83 2.80 15.63 -3.94
N THR A 84 3.74 16.52 -3.62
CA THR A 84 5.14 16.37 -4.05
C THR A 84 5.72 15.07 -3.50
N GLN A 85 6.39 14.29 -4.34
CA GLN A 85 7.10 13.09 -3.88
C GLN A 85 8.60 13.34 -3.80
N LEU A 86 9.24 12.74 -2.80
CA LEU A 86 10.70 12.69 -2.65
C LEU A 86 11.18 11.26 -2.59
N VAL A 87 12.27 10.96 -3.28
CA VAL A 87 12.93 9.66 -3.32
C VAL A 87 14.39 9.79 -2.88
N THR A 88 14.85 8.80 -2.12
CA THR A 88 16.27 8.58 -1.81
C THR A 88 16.57 7.08 -1.84
N TYR A 89 17.84 6.71 -1.85
CA TYR A 89 18.33 5.34 -1.97
C TYR A 89 19.81 5.26 -1.61
N ASP A 90 20.34 4.06 -1.43
CA ASP A 90 21.78 3.83 -1.35
C ASP A 90 22.39 3.95 -2.74
N GLN A 91 23.04 5.09 -2.99
CA GLN A 91 23.80 5.30 -4.20
C GLN A 91 25.17 4.67 -4.05
N LEU A 92 25.35 3.47 -4.58
CA LEU A 92 26.63 2.74 -4.58
C LEU A 92 27.58 3.26 -5.67
N VAL A 93 27.59 4.57 -5.89
CA VAL A 93 28.40 5.33 -6.84
C VAL A 93 28.91 6.57 -6.12
N LEU A 94 30.23 6.71 -6.04
CA LEU A 94 30.87 7.76 -5.23
C LEU A 94 30.77 9.14 -5.90
N GLN A 95 30.44 10.16 -5.11
CA GLN A 95 30.52 11.57 -5.47
C GLN A 95 31.77 12.15 -4.81
N ASN A 96 32.76 12.54 -5.61
CA ASN A 96 34.05 13.08 -5.14
C ASN A 96 34.81 12.20 -4.13
N GLY A 97 34.55 10.90 -4.10
CA GLY A 97 35.16 9.92 -3.17
C GLY A 97 34.28 9.51 -2.00
N ASP A 98 33.22 10.29 -1.72
CA ASP A 98 32.22 10.02 -0.69
C ASP A 98 31.01 9.29 -1.27
N GLN A 99 30.32 8.53 -0.42
CA GLN A 99 28.97 8.05 -0.70
C GLN A 99 27.96 9.04 -0.13
N VAL A 100 26.84 9.25 -0.83
CA VAL A 100 25.83 10.26 -0.49
C VAL A 100 24.44 9.64 -0.42
N TYR A 101 23.50 10.35 0.20
CA TYR A 101 22.08 10.11 0.03
C TYR A 101 21.51 11.12 -0.99
N PRO A 102 21.29 10.72 -2.25
CA PRO A 102 20.71 11.61 -3.24
C PRO A 102 19.22 11.85 -2.96
N ILE A 103 18.74 13.05 -3.26
CA ILE A 103 17.33 13.42 -3.16
C ILE A 103 16.79 13.73 -4.55
N TYR A 104 15.84 12.91 -4.99
CA TYR A 104 15.06 13.13 -6.21
C TYR A 104 13.66 13.61 -5.86
N ARG A 105 13.06 14.42 -6.74
CA ARG A 105 11.71 14.97 -6.56
C ARG A 105 10.84 14.75 -7.79
N SER A 106 9.56 14.46 -7.56
CA SER A 106 8.50 14.55 -8.56
C SER A 106 7.39 15.49 -8.09
N THR A 107 6.85 16.27 -9.02
CA THR A 107 5.70 17.18 -8.81
C THR A 107 4.56 16.88 -9.79
N ASN A 108 4.58 15.70 -10.43
CA ASN A 108 3.62 15.24 -11.42
C ASN A 108 3.30 13.74 -11.22
N ASP A 109 2.95 13.38 -9.99
CA ASP A 109 2.52 12.02 -9.60
C ASP A 109 3.49 10.90 -10.04
N GLY A 110 4.79 11.21 -10.04
CA GLY A 110 5.86 10.25 -10.28
C GLY A 110 6.21 10.07 -11.76
N ALA A 111 5.53 10.77 -12.67
CA ALA A 111 5.71 10.58 -14.11
C ALA A 111 7.09 11.04 -14.62
N SER A 112 7.73 11.96 -13.91
CA SER A 112 9.12 12.35 -14.12
C SER A 112 9.80 12.75 -12.81
N TRP A 113 11.12 12.57 -12.76
CA TRP A 113 11.95 12.80 -11.57
C TRP A 113 13.13 13.70 -11.89
N THR A 114 13.47 14.57 -10.95
CA THR A 114 14.60 15.50 -11.05
C THR A 114 15.47 15.36 -9.80
N HIS A 115 16.79 15.22 -9.98
CA HIS A 115 17.75 15.32 -8.87
C HIS A 115 17.73 16.74 -8.29
N VAL A 116 17.68 16.85 -6.96
CA VAL A 116 17.55 18.13 -6.25
C VAL A 116 18.84 18.48 -5.52
N THR A 117 19.38 17.53 -4.76
CA THR A 117 20.54 17.73 -3.88
C THR A 117 21.05 16.38 -3.41
N ASP A 118 22.32 16.33 -2.99
CA ASP A 118 22.93 15.20 -2.31
C ASP A 118 23.17 15.57 -0.84
N VAL A 119 22.75 14.71 0.09
CA VAL A 119 23.16 14.83 1.49
C VAL A 119 24.46 14.04 1.65
N ASN A 120 25.57 14.76 1.86
CA ASN A 120 26.89 14.16 2.13
C ASN A 120 27.19 14.14 3.64
N PRO A 121 27.23 12.96 4.29
CA PRO A 121 27.59 12.90 5.70
C PRO A 121 29.05 13.25 6.00
N SER A 122 29.97 13.11 5.04
CA SER A 122 31.39 13.44 5.21
C SER A 122 31.63 14.92 5.54
N ASP A 123 30.74 15.82 5.12
CA ASP A 123 30.80 17.25 5.46
C ASP A 123 30.78 17.48 6.99
N GLN A 124 30.08 16.61 7.73
CA GLN A 124 30.00 16.63 9.19
C GLN A 124 30.93 15.60 9.84
N PHE A 125 31.24 14.49 9.14
CA PHE A 125 32.03 13.37 9.65
C PHE A 125 33.09 12.93 8.62
N PRO A 126 34.21 13.66 8.45
CA PRO A 126 35.16 13.42 7.34
C PRO A 126 35.86 12.04 7.31
N ALA A 127 35.68 11.21 8.34
CA ALA A 127 36.18 9.84 8.39
C ALA A 127 35.11 8.78 8.05
N LEU A 128 33.85 9.17 7.85
CA LEU A 128 32.69 8.29 7.63
C LEU A 128 32.16 8.48 6.20
N THR A 129 32.94 8.02 5.23
CA THR A 129 32.78 8.26 3.78
C THR A 129 31.81 7.30 3.08
N ARG A 130 31.14 6.41 3.83
CA ARG A 130 30.20 5.41 3.31
C ARG A 130 28.84 5.54 4.01
N THR A 131 27.79 5.29 3.23
CA THR A 131 26.39 5.42 3.63
C THR A 131 25.62 4.12 3.35
N ALA A 132 24.56 3.90 4.11
CA ALA A 132 23.67 2.76 3.94
C ALA A 132 22.27 3.08 4.49
N GLN A 133 21.27 2.36 3.99
CA GLN A 133 19.98 2.16 4.64
C GLN A 133 19.24 3.48 4.96
N PRO A 134 19.02 4.39 4.00
CA PRO A 134 18.30 5.63 4.26
C PRO A 134 16.82 5.37 4.62
N PHE A 135 16.23 6.36 5.29
CA PHE A 135 14.80 6.41 5.56
C PHE A 135 14.31 7.86 5.54
N LEU A 136 13.29 8.16 4.73
CA LEU A 136 12.65 9.46 4.66
C LEU A 136 11.38 9.48 5.53
N PHE A 137 11.18 10.57 6.27
CA PHE A 137 10.00 10.78 7.10
C PHE A 137 9.56 12.24 7.06
N GLU A 138 8.31 12.52 6.69
CA GLU A 138 7.72 13.85 6.93
C GLU A 138 7.12 13.87 8.33
N VAL A 139 7.54 14.83 9.16
CA VAL A 139 6.98 15.08 10.49
C VAL A 139 5.51 15.45 10.34
N THR A 140 4.61 14.60 10.84
CA THR A 140 3.15 14.73 10.68
C THR A 140 2.55 15.75 11.65
N GLU A 141 3.12 15.87 12.85
CA GLU A 141 2.71 16.83 13.88
C GLU A 141 3.93 17.44 14.57
N THR A 142 3.75 18.59 15.24
CA THR A 142 4.87 19.28 15.89
C THR A 142 5.41 18.45 17.07
N THR A 143 6.64 17.96 16.94
CA THR A 143 7.31 17.14 17.96
C THR A 143 8.57 17.86 18.46
N GLY A 144 8.56 18.26 19.74
CA GLY A 144 9.59 19.12 20.33
C GLY A 144 9.82 20.40 19.51
N ASN A 145 11.03 20.56 18.96
CA ASN A 145 11.40 21.70 18.12
C ASN A 145 11.21 21.48 16.60
N LEU A 146 10.66 20.34 16.17
CA LEU A 146 10.35 20.08 14.75
C LEU A 146 8.89 20.45 14.48
N THR A 147 8.64 21.32 13.51
CA THR A 147 7.28 21.60 13.03
C THR A 147 6.80 20.53 12.07
N ALA A 148 5.49 20.31 12.00
CA ALA A 148 4.87 19.53 10.92
C ALA A 148 5.35 20.01 9.53
N GLY A 149 5.53 19.08 8.60
CA GLY A 149 6.12 19.34 7.28
C GLY A 149 7.65 19.44 7.26
N THR A 150 8.34 19.37 8.41
CA THR A 150 9.79 19.13 8.44
C THR A 150 10.06 17.73 7.90
N ILE A 151 11.00 17.60 6.97
CA ILE A 151 11.40 16.29 6.45
C ILE A 151 12.67 15.86 7.17
N LEU A 152 12.69 14.62 7.64
CA LEU A 152 13.85 13.94 8.21
C LEU A 152 14.37 12.90 7.22
N LEU A 153 15.69 12.77 7.19
CA LEU A 153 16.42 11.70 6.53
C LEU A 153 17.26 11.02 7.61
N ALA A 154 16.91 9.79 7.96
CA ALA A 154 17.77 8.94 8.77
C ALA A 154 18.60 8.02 7.87
N GLY A 155 19.73 7.51 8.36
CA GLY A 155 20.53 6.50 7.67
C GLY A 155 21.73 6.04 8.50
N MET A 156 22.39 4.95 8.07
CA MET A 156 23.64 4.47 8.66
C MET A 156 24.85 5.06 7.92
N ILE A 157 25.82 5.57 8.67
CA ILE A 157 27.11 6.01 8.14
C ILE A 157 28.27 5.22 8.77
N MET A 158 29.31 4.97 8.00
CA MET A 158 30.44 4.13 8.38
C MET A 158 31.74 4.58 7.69
N PRO A 159 32.93 4.27 8.25
CA PRO A 159 34.20 4.46 7.57
C PRO A 159 34.35 3.43 6.43
N GLU A 160 35.27 3.69 5.49
CA GLU A 160 35.56 2.78 4.38
C GLU A 160 36.03 1.39 4.84
N ASP A 161 36.77 1.31 5.94
CA ASP A 161 37.20 0.04 6.55
C ASP A 161 36.10 -0.68 7.35
N ARG A 162 34.88 -0.11 7.39
CA ARG A 162 33.71 -0.62 8.12
C ARG A 162 33.96 -0.85 9.62
N SER A 163 34.97 -0.23 10.22
CA SER A 163 35.37 -0.43 11.64
C SER A 163 34.34 0.08 12.68
N SER A 164 33.33 0.85 12.27
CA SER A 164 32.22 1.28 13.12
C SER A 164 30.93 1.51 12.33
N SER A 165 29.80 1.63 13.03
CA SER A 165 28.48 1.94 12.48
C SER A 165 27.84 3.08 13.28
N ARG A 166 27.18 4.02 12.61
CA ARG A 166 26.49 5.14 13.28
C ARG A 166 25.17 5.47 12.60
N LEU A 167 24.11 5.60 13.39
CA LEU A 167 22.80 6.02 12.91
C LEU A 167 22.66 7.54 13.09
N VAL A 168 22.39 8.26 12.01
CA VAL A 168 22.30 9.74 11.99
C VAL A 168 20.97 10.21 11.45
N VAL A 169 20.59 11.45 11.79
CA VAL A 169 19.43 12.16 11.22
C VAL A 169 19.86 13.51 10.67
N TYR A 170 19.36 13.82 9.46
CA TYR A 170 19.38 15.13 8.84
C TYR A 170 17.96 15.67 8.73
N LYS A 171 17.80 16.99 8.70
CA LYS A 171 16.50 17.65 8.52
C LYS A 171 16.52 18.68 7.38
N SER A 172 15.37 18.82 6.74
CA SER A 172 15.05 19.84 5.73
C SER A 172 13.73 20.53 6.11
N THR A 173 13.71 21.86 6.09
CA THR A 173 12.49 22.69 6.26
C THR A 173 12.00 23.31 4.94
N ASN A 174 12.63 22.97 3.81
CA ASN A 174 12.31 23.50 2.47
C ASN A 174 12.09 22.38 1.44
N GLN A 175 11.23 21.43 1.81
CA GLN A 175 10.71 20.38 0.92
C GLN A 175 11.80 19.46 0.31
N GLY A 176 12.93 19.30 1.00
CA GLY A 176 14.06 18.45 0.61
C GLY A 176 15.15 19.16 -0.21
N THR A 177 15.10 20.50 -0.31
CA THR A 177 16.01 21.27 -1.17
C THR A 177 17.38 21.54 -0.53
N SER A 178 17.44 21.67 0.80
CA SER A 178 18.70 21.78 1.54
C SER A 178 18.57 21.11 2.90
N TRP A 179 19.66 20.47 3.35
CA TRP A 179 19.66 19.65 4.55
C TRP A 179 20.66 20.17 5.57
N SER A 180 20.37 19.89 6.84
CA SER A 180 21.26 20.15 7.98
C SER A 180 21.31 18.92 8.87
N TYR A 181 22.50 18.60 9.39
CA TYR A 181 22.63 17.55 10.39
C TYR A 181 21.82 17.92 11.64
N LEU A 182 21.04 16.96 12.16
CA LEU A 182 20.23 17.13 13.36
C LEU A 182 20.89 16.44 14.56
N SER A 183 21.17 15.14 14.47
CA SER A 183 21.73 14.36 15.58
C SER A 183 22.24 12.98 15.16
N THR A 184 22.89 12.30 16.10
CA THR A 184 23.20 10.87 16.05
C THR A 184 22.22 10.14 16.96
N ILE A 185 21.51 9.14 16.43
CA ILE A 185 20.58 8.29 17.18
C ILE A 185 21.35 7.35 18.10
N ASP A 186 22.32 6.62 17.53
CA ASP A 186 23.11 5.62 18.23
C ASP A 186 24.41 5.30 17.48
N THR A 187 25.31 4.54 18.11
CA THR A 187 26.57 4.06 17.50
C THR A 187 26.83 2.62 17.90
N GLY A 188 27.34 1.83 16.94
CA GLY A 188 27.70 0.43 17.10
C GLY A 188 29.14 0.15 16.69
N GLY A 189 29.54 -1.10 16.85
CA GLY A 189 30.84 -1.59 16.40
C GLY A 189 30.92 -1.77 14.88
N PRO A 190 31.88 -2.57 14.39
CA PRO A 190 32.14 -2.74 12.97
C PRO A 190 30.86 -3.09 12.19
N ALA A 191 30.64 -2.38 11.08
CA ALA A 191 29.49 -2.58 10.22
C ALA A 191 29.67 -3.86 9.40
N VAL A 192 29.61 -5.04 10.02
CA VAL A 192 29.89 -6.35 9.39
C VAL A 192 28.70 -7.27 9.57
N TYR A 193 28.23 -7.87 8.47
CA TYR A 193 27.14 -8.84 8.52
C TYR A 193 27.66 -10.24 8.88
N ASP A 194 27.33 -10.72 10.09
CA ASP A 194 27.60 -12.10 10.54
C ASP A 194 26.32 -12.73 11.11
N PRO A 195 25.66 -13.65 10.38
CA PRO A 195 24.47 -14.37 10.84
C PRO A 195 24.77 -15.57 11.74
N SER A 196 26.04 -15.92 11.99
CA SER A 196 26.37 -17.11 12.77
C SER A 196 25.97 -16.97 14.25
N PRO A 197 25.57 -18.05 14.95
CA PRO A 197 25.33 -18.04 16.40
C PRO A 197 26.54 -17.62 17.23
N SER A 198 27.74 -17.76 16.66
CA SER A 198 29.03 -17.34 17.21
C SER A 198 29.36 -15.85 16.98
N SER A 199 28.50 -15.10 16.29
CA SER A 199 28.75 -13.72 15.93
C SER A 199 29.09 -12.84 17.14
N THR A 200 30.18 -12.08 16.98
CA THR A 200 30.64 -11.06 17.94
C THR A 200 30.39 -9.64 17.44
N THR A 201 29.66 -9.49 16.32
CA THR A 201 29.35 -8.18 15.75
C THR A 201 28.41 -7.40 16.66
N THR A 202 28.56 -6.08 16.66
CA THR A 202 27.92 -5.14 17.60
C THR A 202 27.35 -3.94 16.84
N THR A 203 26.94 -4.18 15.60
CA THR A 203 26.45 -3.19 14.66
C THR A 203 25.10 -2.62 15.07
N VAL A 204 24.82 -1.40 14.59
CA VAL A 204 23.46 -0.83 14.53
C VAL A 204 23.11 -0.56 13.07
N TRP A 205 21.95 -1.04 12.59
CA TRP A 205 21.54 -0.96 11.19
C TRP A 205 20.14 -0.34 11.03
N GLU A 206 19.84 0.20 9.85
CA GLU A 206 18.46 0.40 9.35
C GLU A 206 17.56 1.26 10.25
N PRO A 207 17.85 2.56 10.38
CA PRO A 207 16.99 3.45 11.15
C PRO A 207 15.67 3.68 10.39
N SER A 208 14.54 3.51 11.07
CA SER A 208 13.22 4.02 10.63
C SER A 208 12.63 4.95 11.68
N LEU A 209 11.73 5.84 11.25
CA LEU A 209 11.18 6.91 12.08
C LEU A 209 9.66 6.85 12.12
N ALA A 210 9.09 7.09 13.31
CA ALA A 210 7.67 7.37 13.51
C ALA A 210 7.48 8.35 14.68
N ILE A 211 6.27 8.89 14.84
CA ILE A 211 5.85 9.63 16.04
C ILE A 211 4.97 8.71 16.88
N ASP A 212 5.24 8.62 18.18
CA ASP A 212 4.44 7.82 19.13
C ASP A 212 3.15 8.52 19.59
N GLY A 213 2.24 7.77 20.21
CA GLY A 213 0.94 8.29 20.67
C GLY A 213 1.00 9.32 21.79
N SER A 214 2.19 9.77 22.17
CA SER A 214 2.45 10.90 23.08
C SER A 214 3.27 12.02 22.41
N GLY A 215 3.31 12.07 21.07
CA GLY A 215 3.96 13.11 20.28
C GLY A 215 5.50 13.05 20.28
N GLY A 216 6.11 11.96 20.75
CA GLY A 216 7.57 11.78 20.74
C GLY A 216 8.07 11.21 19.42
N LEU A 217 9.24 11.67 18.96
CA LEU A 217 9.90 11.07 17.79
C LEU A 217 10.61 9.80 18.22
N VAL A 218 10.34 8.68 17.53
CA VAL A 218 10.95 7.38 17.80
C VAL A 218 11.79 6.95 16.61
N ALA A 219 13.04 6.57 16.87
CA ALA A 219 13.92 5.93 15.90
C ALA A 219 14.06 4.44 16.23
N TYR A 220 13.55 3.59 15.35
CA TYR A 220 13.66 2.13 15.43
C TYR A 220 14.83 1.66 14.57
N PHE A 221 15.51 0.58 14.97
CA PHE A 221 16.68 0.04 14.26
C PHE A 221 16.98 -1.39 14.66
N SER A 222 17.80 -2.07 13.84
CA SER A 222 18.37 -3.38 14.13
C SER A 222 19.60 -3.22 15.04
N ASP A 223 19.66 -3.92 16.17
CA ASP A 223 20.70 -3.80 17.20
C ASP A 223 21.34 -5.17 17.52
N GLU A 224 22.64 -5.28 17.27
CA GLU A 224 23.41 -6.50 17.50
C GLU A 224 24.20 -6.51 18.80
N ARG A 225 24.20 -5.42 19.57
CA ARG A 225 25.07 -5.21 20.74
C ARG A 225 24.69 -6.07 21.96
N GLN A 226 23.54 -6.71 21.92
CA GLN A 226 22.92 -7.41 23.04
C GLN A 226 23.36 -8.88 23.20
N LYS A 227 24.47 -9.29 22.56
CA LYS A 227 25.03 -10.65 22.59
C LYS A 227 25.15 -11.23 24.02
N ALA A 228 25.56 -10.41 24.99
CA ALA A 228 25.70 -10.82 26.40
C ALA A 228 24.38 -11.27 27.06
N ASN A 229 23.23 -10.85 26.50
CA ASN A 229 21.89 -11.25 26.96
C ASN A 229 21.36 -12.48 26.19
N GLY A 230 22.18 -13.15 25.37
CA GLY A 230 21.77 -14.25 24.50
C GLY A 230 20.99 -13.82 23.25
N VAL A 231 20.93 -12.51 22.97
CA VAL A 231 20.23 -11.93 21.82
C VAL A 231 21.22 -11.76 20.67
N LEU A 232 20.98 -12.47 19.56
CA LEU A 232 21.86 -12.40 18.39
C LEU A 232 21.71 -11.07 17.63
N GLN A 233 20.46 -10.63 17.49
CA GLN A 233 20.05 -9.30 17.04
C GLN A 233 18.67 -8.99 17.62
N ALA A 234 18.38 -7.72 17.85
CA ALA A 234 17.07 -7.21 18.23
C ALA A 234 16.60 -6.16 17.21
N VAL A 235 15.28 -5.98 17.10
CA VAL A 235 14.73 -4.69 16.67
C VAL A 235 14.42 -3.88 17.93
N SER A 236 15.02 -2.70 18.00
CA SER A 236 15.05 -1.83 19.18
C SER A 236 14.68 -0.40 18.77
N TYR A 237 14.48 0.48 19.75
CA TYR A 237 14.28 1.89 19.50
C TYR A 237 14.96 2.81 20.52
N ARG A 238 15.11 4.07 20.10
CA ARG A 238 15.42 5.23 20.93
C ARG A 238 14.29 6.24 20.79
N ARG A 239 13.81 6.79 21.92
CA ARG A 239 12.76 7.83 21.95
C ARG A 239 13.36 9.21 22.17
N SER A 240 12.84 10.22 21.50
CA SER A 240 13.16 11.63 21.69
C SER A 240 11.90 12.43 22.04
N THR A 241 12.03 13.35 22.99
CA THR A 241 10.97 14.31 23.38
C THR A 241 11.27 15.75 22.97
N ASP A 242 12.41 16.00 22.33
CA ASP A 242 12.87 17.33 21.93
C ASP A 242 12.94 17.51 20.40
N GLY A 243 12.31 16.61 19.64
CA GLY A 243 12.31 16.64 18.18
C GLY A 243 13.61 16.08 17.58
N GLY A 244 14.13 14.99 18.15
CA GLY A 244 15.30 14.29 17.65
C GLY A 244 16.63 14.99 17.91
N GLN A 245 16.73 15.94 18.84
CA GLN A 245 18.01 16.56 19.23
C GLN A 245 18.77 15.66 20.20
N THR A 246 18.05 15.03 21.15
CA THR A 246 18.59 14.00 22.06
C THR A 246 17.74 12.73 22.04
N TRP A 247 18.37 11.61 22.43
CA TRP A 247 17.80 10.27 22.33
C TRP A 247 17.92 9.54 23.68
N GLY A 248 16.81 8.95 24.14
CA GLY A 248 16.68 8.30 25.43
C GLY A 248 17.35 6.93 25.55
N SER A 249 16.93 6.15 26.55
CA SER A 249 17.38 4.77 26.73
C SER A 249 16.99 3.85 25.56
N LEU A 250 17.79 2.81 25.33
CA LEU A 250 17.47 1.72 24.41
C LEU A 250 16.26 0.91 24.93
N VAL A 251 15.30 0.60 24.07
CA VAL A 251 14.15 -0.26 24.39
C VAL A 251 13.94 -1.28 23.27
N ASN A 252 13.66 -2.54 23.62
CA ASN A 252 13.48 -3.61 22.63
C ASN A 252 12.02 -3.72 22.16
N VAL A 253 11.82 -3.78 20.84
CA VAL A 253 10.54 -4.20 20.23
C VAL A 253 10.47 -5.73 20.15
N SER A 254 11.55 -6.36 19.67
CA SER A 254 11.71 -7.82 19.61
C SER A 254 13.20 -8.17 19.74
N ALA A 255 13.53 -9.03 20.70
CA ALA A 255 14.88 -9.43 21.10
C ALA A 255 14.87 -10.90 21.56
N PRO A 256 14.73 -11.87 20.63
CA PRO A 256 14.70 -13.29 20.97
C PRO A 256 16.05 -13.76 21.51
N THR A 257 16.02 -14.59 22.56
CA THR A 257 17.22 -15.06 23.28
C THR A 257 17.63 -16.48 22.87
N ASN A 258 17.29 -16.90 21.65
CA ASN A 258 17.52 -18.27 21.16
C ASN A 258 18.83 -18.44 20.37
N GLN A 259 19.67 -17.39 20.31
CA GLN A 259 20.95 -17.38 19.59
C GLN A 259 20.87 -17.78 18.11
N SER A 260 19.70 -17.59 17.48
CA SER A 260 19.49 -17.91 16.06
C SER A 260 18.69 -16.82 15.35
N ASP A 261 17.47 -16.52 15.83
CA ASP A 261 16.59 -15.54 15.19
C ASP A 261 17.22 -14.14 15.25
N ARG A 262 17.30 -13.47 14.09
CA ARG A 262 17.78 -12.08 13.97
C ARG A 262 16.67 -11.20 13.39
N PRO A 263 15.74 -10.66 14.22
CA PRO A 263 14.79 -9.68 13.73
C PRO A 263 15.51 -8.42 13.24
N GLY A 264 15.09 -7.86 12.11
CA GLY A 264 15.72 -6.69 11.48
C GLY A 264 14.80 -5.92 10.52
N MET A 265 15.33 -4.86 9.91
CA MET A 265 14.61 -4.03 8.93
C MET A 265 13.25 -3.51 9.41
N ILE A 266 13.18 -3.06 10.68
CA ILE A 266 11.92 -2.64 11.29
C ILE A 266 11.37 -1.36 10.64
N THR A 267 10.08 -1.39 10.26
CA THR A 267 9.31 -0.20 9.87
C THR A 267 8.00 -0.13 10.66
N VAL A 268 7.48 1.08 10.88
CA VAL A 268 6.31 1.32 11.76
C VAL A 268 5.33 2.26 11.09
N THR A 269 4.03 1.94 11.18
CA THR A 269 2.92 2.83 10.81
C THR A 269 1.95 3.00 11.98
N GLU A 270 1.39 4.20 12.12
CA GLU A 270 0.15 4.40 12.89
C GLU A 270 -1.02 3.76 12.12
N LEU A 271 -2.04 3.34 12.86
CA LEU A 271 -3.31 2.78 12.41
C LEU A 271 -4.45 3.76 12.76
N PRO A 272 -5.57 3.77 12.03
CA PRO A 272 -6.66 4.76 12.18
C PRO A 272 -7.49 4.58 13.45
N ASP A 273 -7.11 3.68 14.35
CA ASP A 273 -7.64 3.55 15.71
C ASP A 273 -6.63 3.95 16.80
N GLY A 274 -5.54 4.66 16.42
CA GLY A 274 -4.50 5.15 17.32
C GLY A 274 -3.49 4.10 17.76
N ARG A 275 -3.65 2.83 17.34
CA ARG A 275 -2.65 1.78 17.51
C ARG A 275 -1.51 1.95 16.49
N TYR A 276 -0.44 1.21 16.70
CA TYR A 276 0.71 1.15 15.79
C TYR A 276 0.98 -0.28 15.37
N MET A 277 1.41 -0.46 14.12
CA MET A 277 1.95 -1.73 13.61
C MET A 277 3.42 -1.55 13.27
N ALA A 278 4.25 -2.46 13.80
CA ALA A 278 5.62 -2.65 13.35
C ALA A 278 5.71 -3.92 12.51
N THR A 279 6.45 -3.88 11.40
CA THR A 279 6.86 -5.07 10.64
C THR A 279 8.37 -5.17 10.61
N PHE A 280 8.89 -6.40 10.64
CA PHE A 280 10.31 -6.72 10.58
C PHE A 280 10.52 -8.11 9.97
N GLU A 281 11.63 -8.30 9.26
CA GLU A 281 12.05 -9.64 8.84
C GLU A 281 12.66 -10.38 10.05
N VAL A 282 12.73 -11.70 9.99
CA VAL A 282 13.50 -12.50 10.96
C VAL A 282 14.49 -13.38 10.22
N VAL A 283 15.72 -12.88 10.11
CA VAL A 283 16.88 -13.59 9.55
C VAL A 283 17.18 -14.86 10.36
N ASN A 284 17.77 -15.84 9.66
CA ASN A 284 18.01 -17.22 10.08
C ASN A 284 16.76 -18.10 10.24
N ARG A 285 15.64 -17.71 9.62
CA ARG A 285 14.41 -18.53 9.55
C ARG A 285 14.06 -18.93 8.11
N PRO A 286 13.47 -20.13 7.91
CA PRO A 286 13.24 -21.20 8.91
C PRO A 286 14.53 -21.85 9.46
N SER A 287 15.69 -21.64 8.83
CA SER A 287 17.00 -22.00 9.39
C SER A 287 18.11 -21.08 8.85
N GLN A 288 19.34 -21.17 9.39
CA GLN A 288 20.50 -20.50 8.80
C GLN A 288 20.82 -20.99 7.38
N SER A 289 20.63 -22.29 7.11
CA SER A 289 20.85 -22.90 5.80
C SER A 289 19.74 -22.63 4.78
N ASN A 290 18.57 -22.19 5.24
CA ASN A 290 17.43 -21.76 4.43
C ASN A 290 16.92 -20.43 5.00
N ASN A 291 17.74 -19.39 4.87
CA ASN A 291 17.46 -18.06 5.40
C ASN A 291 16.56 -17.28 4.43
N THR A 292 15.25 -17.50 4.51
CA THR A 292 14.25 -16.80 3.68
C THR A 292 13.71 -15.54 4.33
N ALA A 293 14.22 -15.21 5.53
CA ALA A 293 13.91 -14.01 6.31
C ALA A 293 12.40 -13.67 6.39
N PRO A 294 11.53 -14.62 6.78
CA PRO A 294 10.08 -14.42 6.85
C PRO A 294 9.70 -13.18 7.67
N VAL A 295 8.69 -12.45 7.20
CA VAL A 295 8.21 -11.21 7.80
C VAL A 295 7.19 -11.48 8.90
N TYR A 296 7.40 -10.80 10.03
CA TYR A 296 6.49 -10.79 11.18
C TYR A 296 6.05 -9.37 11.48
N TYR A 297 4.96 -9.24 12.24
CA TYR A 297 4.44 -7.97 12.74
C TYR A 297 4.11 -8.03 14.23
N LYS A 298 4.12 -6.85 14.86
CA LYS A 298 3.63 -6.63 16.23
C LYS A 298 2.70 -5.42 16.23
N ILE A 299 1.76 -5.40 17.17
CA ILE A 299 0.84 -4.27 17.40
C ILE A 299 1.17 -3.65 18.76
N SER A 300 1.14 -2.31 18.81
CA SER A 300 1.26 -1.52 20.02
C SER A 300 0.05 -0.60 20.17
N ALA A 301 -0.30 -0.23 21.41
CA ALA A 301 -1.36 0.73 21.70
C ALA A 301 -0.88 2.19 21.66
N ASP A 302 0.43 2.43 21.69
CA ASP A 302 1.05 3.76 21.85
C ASP A 302 2.33 3.95 21.01
N GLY A 303 2.82 2.91 20.33
CA GLY A 303 4.08 2.90 19.58
C GLY A 303 5.32 2.60 20.45
N LEU A 304 5.16 2.47 21.77
CA LEU A 304 6.26 2.29 22.72
C LEU A 304 6.23 0.91 23.38
N ASN A 305 5.04 0.46 23.79
CA ASN A 305 4.84 -0.86 24.38
C ASN A 305 4.45 -1.89 23.32
N TRP A 306 5.37 -2.79 22.99
CA TRP A 306 5.20 -3.87 22.01
C TRP A 306 4.98 -5.25 22.67
N GLY A 307 4.60 -5.27 23.95
CA GLY A 307 4.37 -6.49 24.71
C GLY A 307 5.66 -7.25 25.02
N THR A 308 5.61 -8.59 24.98
CA THR A 308 6.75 -9.45 25.36
C THR A 308 7.93 -9.22 24.41
N THR A 309 9.07 -8.81 24.96
CA THR A 309 10.27 -8.45 24.17
C THR A 309 10.94 -9.66 23.53
N THR A 310 10.90 -10.85 24.14
CA THR A 310 11.45 -12.08 23.53
C THR A 310 10.56 -12.68 22.43
N SER A 311 9.38 -12.12 22.17
CA SER A 311 8.46 -12.59 21.13
C SER A 311 8.69 -11.87 19.80
N ILE A 312 8.87 -12.66 18.74
CA ILE A 312 8.96 -12.21 17.33
C ILE A 312 7.60 -11.80 16.72
N GLY A 313 6.50 -11.87 17.47
CA GLY A 313 5.18 -11.44 16.98
C GLY A 313 4.47 -12.47 16.10
N SER A 314 3.60 -11.98 15.22
CA SER A 314 2.73 -12.77 14.35
C SER A 314 3.25 -12.77 12.90
N PRO A 315 3.19 -13.88 12.15
CA PRO A 315 3.64 -13.92 10.76
C PRO A 315 2.68 -13.17 9.83
N ILE A 316 3.21 -12.62 8.73
CA ILE A 316 2.40 -12.09 7.62
C ILE A 316 2.15 -13.20 6.60
N GLN A 317 0.93 -13.76 6.60
CA GLN A 317 0.56 -14.91 5.77
C GLN A 317 -0.86 -14.80 5.19
N LEU A 318 -1.03 -15.36 4.00
CA LEU A 318 -2.32 -15.63 3.36
C LEU A 318 -3.04 -16.79 4.07
N ALA A 319 -4.33 -16.99 3.75
CA ALA A 319 -5.13 -18.06 4.34
C ALA A 319 -4.60 -19.48 4.05
N ASN A 320 -3.82 -19.65 2.98
CA ASN A 320 -3.17 -20.91 2.61
C ASN A 320 -1.75 -21.10 3.20
N GLY A 321 -1.32 -20.22 4.11
CA GLY A 321 -0.02 -20.31 4.80
C GLY A 321 1.18 -19.74 4.01
N ARG A 322 1.00 -19.35 2.74
CA ARG A 322 2.02 -18.59 2.00
C ARG A 322 2.29 -17.25 2.69
N GLY A 323 3.53 -16.81 2.67
CA GLY A 323 3.97 -15.60 3.37
C GLY A 323 4.80 -14.67 2.49
N ILE A 324 5.45 -13.72 3.16
CA ILE A 324 6.45 -12.84 2.56
C ILE A 324 7.76 -12.89 3.35
N GLY A 325 8.85 -12.61 2.65
CA GLY A 325 10.20 -12.65 3.19
C GLY A 325 11.05 -11.48 2.72
N SER A 326 11.96 -11.12 3.61
CA SER A 326 12.97 -10.06 3.56
C SER A 326 12.49 -8.62 3.34
N SER A 327 13.17 -7.70 4.02
CA SER A 327 13.12 -6.25 3.85
C SER A 327 11.71 -5.64 3.81
N PRO A 328 10.90 -5.83 4.86
CA PRO A 328 9.52 -5.35 4.88
C PRO A 328 9.42 -3.83 5.01
N TYR A 329 8.41 -3.26 4.36
CA TYR A 329 7.99 -1.87 4.56
C TYR A 329 6.48 -1.81 4.76
N VAL A 330 6.02 -1.40 5.94
CA VAL A 330 4.59 -1.26 6.26
C VAL A 330 4.08 0.17 6.08
N LYS A 331 2.87 0.31 5.55
CA LYS A 331 2.14 1.57 5.47
C LYS A 331 0.64 1.35 5.65
N TRP A 332 0.01 2.08 6.56
CA TRP A 332 -1.45 2.25 6.52
C TRP A 332 -1.82 3.28 5.45
N VAL A 333 -2.88 3.00 4.70
CA VAL A 333 -3.44 3.88 3.67
C VAL A 333 -4.94 4.06 3.91
N PRO A 334 -5.52 5.26 3.68
CA PRO A 334 -6.93 5.55 4.00
C PRO A 334 -7.93 4.90 3.05
N SER A 335 -7.51 4.53 1.83
CA SER A 335 -8.33 3.76 0.89
C SER A 335 -8.34 2.27 1.22
N GLY A 336 -9.31 1.53 0.68
CA GLY A 336 -9.34 0.07 0.71
C GLY A 336 -10.50 -0.54 1.51
N GLY A 337 -11.02 0.14 2.53
CA GLY A 337 -12.12 -0.37 3.38
C GLY A 337 -12.60 0.64 4.43
N PRO A 338 -13.50 0.25 5.37
CA PRO A 338 -14.12 1.14 6.36
C PRO A 338 -13.14 1.88 7.29
N LYS A 339 -11.92 1.33 7.44
CA LYS A 339 -10.78 1.93 8.13
C LYS A 339 -9.52 1.91 7.24
N GLY A 340 -9.69 2.10 5.94
CA GLY A 340 -8.61 1.93 4.96
C GLY A 340 -8.05 0.51 4.94
N MET A 341 -6.75 0.37 4.65
CA MET A 341 -6.04 -0.92 4.71
C MET A 341 -4.59 -0.74 5.14
N VAL A 342 -3.99 -1.83 5.62
CA VAL A 342 -2.53 -1.91 5.81
C VAL A 342 -1.92 -2.58 4.58
N VAL A 343 -0.82 -2.02 4.06
CA VAL A 343 -0.03 -2.55 2.95
C VAL A 343 1.38 -2.87 3.44
N VAL A 344 1.91 -4.03 3.05
CA VAL A 344 3.29 -4.43 3.31
C VAL A 344 3.98 -4.81 2.00
N ALA A 345 5.07 -4.10 1.69
CA ALA A 345 6.04 -4.51 0.68
C ALA A 345 7.13 -5.38 1.31
N SER A 346 7.76 -6.24 0.51
CA SER A 346 8.85 -7.15 0.88
C SER A 346 9.61 -7.56 -0.38
N LYS A 347 10.81 -8.14 -0.25
CA LYS A 347 11.57 -8.57 -1.43
C LYS A 347 10.92 -9.76 -2.15
N TRP A 348 10.56 -10.82 -1.42
CA TRP A 348 10.03 -12.03 -2.03
C TRP A 348 8.79 -12.58 -1.33
N SER A 349 8.06 -13.42 -2.04
CA SER A 349 6.97 -14.25 -1.52
C SER A 349 7.53 -15.59 -1.05
N LEU A 350 6.83 -16.22 -0.10
CA LEU A 350 7.15 -17.54 0.43
C LEU A 350 6.03 -18.54 0.14
N ASP A 351 6.40 -19.81 -0.08
CA ASP A 351 5.45 -20.93 -0.06
C ASP A 351 4.97 -21.23 1.39
N ALA A 352 4.02 -22.16 1.53
CA ALA A 352 3.50 -22.55 2.85
C ALA A 352 4.51 -23.33 3.73
N SER A 353 5.66 -23.72 3.18
CA SER A 353 6.78 -24.35 3.90
C SER A 353 7.87 -23.33 4.30
N GLY A 354 7.73 -22.06 3.88
CA GLY A 354 8.68 -20.98 4.13
C GLY A 354 9.83 -20.87 3.12
N ASN A 355 9.76 -21.56 1.97
CA ASN A 355 10.75 -21.41 0.88
C ASN A 355 10.40 -20.20 -0.01
N ILE A 356 11.41 -19.60 -0.65
CA ILE A 356 11.19 -18.48 -1.58
C ILE A 356 10.42 -18.97 -2.83
N ASP A 357 9.31 -18.30 -3.14
CA ASP A 357 8.42 -18.63 -4.26
C ASP A 357 7.72 -17.37 -4.81
N GLY A 358 8.43 -16.64 -5.67
CA GLY A 358 7.97 -15.40 -6.32
C GLY A 358 8.26 -14.12 -5.53
N GLY A 359 7.58 -13.02 -5.89
CA GLY A 359 7.81 -11.71 -5.26
C GLY A 359 7.35 -10.52 -6.10
N GLN A 360 6.09 -10.50 -6.55
CA GLN A 360 5.52 -9.39 -7.34
C GLN A 360 4.16 -8.89 -6.81
N ASN A 361 3.86 -9.19 -5.55
CA ASN A 361 2.62 -8.81 -4.87
C ASN A 361 2.95 -8.20 -3.49
N PHE A 362 2.37 -7.05 -3.18
CA PHE A 362 2.24 -6.59 -1.79
C PHE A 362 1.28 -7.49 -1.04
N TYR A 363 1.42 -7.56 0.28
CA TYR A 363 0.44 -8.18 1.16
C TYR A 363 -0.40 -7.08 1.82
N VAL A 364 -1.72 -7.20 1.73
CA VAL A 364 -2.67 -6.22 2.25
C VAL A 364 -3.60 -6.84 3.30
N ASN A 365 -4.06 -6.01 4.24
CA ASN A 365 -5.03 -6.44 5.25
C ASN A 365 -6.03 -5.31 5.57
N TYR A 366 -7.32 -5.61 5.38
CA TYR A 366 -8.46 -4.72 5.60
C TYR A 366 -8.96 -4.71 7.05
N ASN A 367 -8.31 -5.46 7.94
CA ASN A 367 -8.71 -5.73 9.32
C ASN A 367 -7.62 -5.30 10.32
N LEU A 368 -6.80 -4.32 9.93
CA LEU A 368 -5.73 -3.71 10.75
C LEU A 368 -4.66 -4.71 11.25
N GLY A 369 -4.30 -5.66 10.40
CA GLY A 369 -3.28 -6.70 10.61
C GLY A 369 -3.83 -8.05 11.10
N GLU A 370 -5.08 -8.07 11.56
CA GLU A 370 -5.68 -9.26 12.16
C GLU A 370 -6.27 -10.19 11.09
N GLY A 371 -6.22 -11.51 11.33
CA GLY A 371 -6.64 -12.51 10.35
C GLY A 371 -5.66 -12.70 9.18
N PRO A 372 -6.06 -13.44 8.13
CA PRO A 372 -5.22 -13.65 6.95
C PRO A 372 -5.02 -12.36 6.16
N TRP A 373 -3.88 -12.28 5.49
CA TRP A 373 -3.57 -11.24 4.51
C TRP A 373 -4.06 -11.67 3.12
N GLU A 374 -4.13 -10.72 2.21
CA GLU A 374 -4.58 -10.85 0.82
C GLU A 374 -3.54 -10.19 -0.11
N ARG A 375 -3.56 -10.45 -1.43
CA ARG A 375 -2.53 -9.97 -2.38
C ARG A 375 -2.95 -8.74 -3.19
N LEU A 376 -2.09 -7.71 -3.21
CA LEU A 376 -2.22 -6.59 -4.14
C LEU A 376 -1.03 -6.59 -5.11
N PRO A 377 -1.23 -6.67 -6.44
CA PRO A 377 -0.13 -6.66 -7.40
C PRO A 377 0.78 -5.44 -7.30
N MET A 378 2.09 -5.62 -7.51
CA MET A 378 3.05 -4.52 -7.50
C MET A 378 2.92 -3.61 -8.74
N ALA A 379 3.24 -2.33 -8.56
CA ALA A 379 3.30 -1.34 -9.65
C ALA A 379 4.59 -1.47 -10.48
N VAL A 380 5.66 -1.95 -9.84
CA VAL A 380 6.98 -2.18 -10.44
C VAL A 380 7.46 -3.58 -10.05
N THR A 381 7.96 -4.32 -11.03
CA THR A 381 8.44 -5.70 -10.90
C THR A 381 9.94 -5.78 -11.18
N TYR A 382 10.62 -6.66 -10.44
CA TYR A 382 12.07 -6.90 -10.43
C TYR A 382 12.34 -8.41 -10.50
N ASP A 383 13.60 -8.79 -10.71
CA ASP A 383 13.99 -10.19 -10.61
C ASP A 383 13.93 -10.67 -9.14
N ALA A 384 12.83 -11.32 -8.78
CA ALA A 384 12.64 -11.94 -7.47
C ALA A 384 13.49 -13.21 -7.27
N THR A 385 14.18 -13.72 -8.31
CA THR A 385 15.04 -14.90 -8.22
C THR A 385 16.47 -14.59 -7.79
N ASP A 386 16.87 -13.31 -7.75
CA ASP A 386 18.11 -12.84 -7.12
C ASP A 386 18.04 -12.98 -5.59
N THR A 387 18.15 -14.23 -5.15
CA THR A 387 18.10 -14.66 -3.75
C THR A 387 19.45 -14.55 -3.04
N GLN A 388 20.54 -14.37 -3.78
CA GLN A 388 21.92 -14.35 -3.26
C GLN A 388 22.55 -12.95 -3.23
N GLY A 389 21.84 -11.91 -3.68
CA GLY A 389 22.32 -10.53 -3.61
C GLY A 389 23.40 -10.23 -4.67
N GLY A 390 23.24 -10.78 -5.87
CA GLY A 390 24.13 -10.45 -6.99
C GLY A 390 23.93 -9.00 -7.41
N ASN A 391 22.67 -8.61 -7.61
CA ASN A 391 22.26 -7.23 -7.88
C ASN A 391 21.46 -6.63 -6.72
N PHE A 392 20.91 -7.43 -5.79
CA PHE A 392 19.96 -7.01 -4.75
C PHE A 392 18.64 -6.41 -5.28
N SER A 393 18.19 -6.79 -6.47
CA SER A 393 16.95 -6.25 -7.05
C SER A 393 15.74 -6.50 -6.14
N GLY A 394 14.84 -5.51 -6.02
CA GLY A 394 13.69 -5.58 -5.12
C GLY A 394 14.00 -5.44 -3.62
N PHE A 395 15.26 -5.25 -3.22
CA PHE A 395 15.67 -5.24 -1.81
C PHE A 395 15.37 -3.90 -1.12
N ALA A 396 14.64 -3.96 -0.01
CA ALA A 396 14.31 -2.83 0.86
C ALA A 396 13.62 -1.68 0.12
N GLN A 397 12.44 -1.97 -0.41
CA GLN A 397 11.58 -1.02 -1.14
C GLN A 397 11.01 0.07 -0.21
N GLY A 398 10.37 1.07 -0.81
CA GLY A 398 9.61 2.09 -0.09
C GLY A 398 8.22 2.25 -0.69
N ILE A 399 7.21 2.43 0.15
CA ILE A 399 5.84 2.73 -0.26
C ILE A 399 5.26 3.92 0.52
N ASP A 400 4.51 4.77 -0.18
CA ASP A 400 3.67 5.81 0.41
C ASP A 400 2.51 6.11 -0.54
N TYR A 401 1.51 6.85 -0.07
CA TYR A 401 0.27 7.12 -0.81
C TYR A 401 0.11 8.61 -1.16
N SER A 402 -0.67 8.89 -2.21
CA SER A 402 -1.03 10.23 -2.68
C SER A 402 -1.75 11.07 -1.62
N ALA A 403 -1.73 12.40 -1.76
CA ALA A 403 -2.37 13.30 -0.79
C ALA A 403 -3.89 13.10 -0.68
N ASP A 404 -4.56 12.58 -1.73
CA ASP A 404 -5.98 12.21 -1.74
C ASP A 404 -6.26 10.80 -1.20
N GLY A 405 -5.23 10.02 -0.85
CA GLY A 405 -5.38 8.65 -0.35
C GLY A 405 -5.49 7.54 -1.40
N ARG A 406 -5.69 7.90 -2.68
CA ARG A 406 -6.23 6.99 -3.70
C ARG A 406 -5.19 6.25 -4.55
N THR A 407 -3.93 6.65 -4.51
CA THR A 407 -2.85 6.07 -5.31
C THR A 407 -1.70 5.63 -4.41
N LEU A 408 -1.23 4.40 -4.57
CA LEU A 408 -0.05 3.85 -3.88
C LEU A 408 1.17 3.97 -4.79
N TYR A 409 2.23 4.61 -4.30
CA TYR A 409 3.53 4.67 -4.95
C TYR A 409 4.47 3.60 -4.42
N GLN A 410 5.27 3.02 -5.30
CA GLN A 410 6.31 2.03 -5.01
C GLN A 410 7.63 2.52 -5.57
N ALA A 411 8.61 2.78 -4.70
CA ALA A 411 10.00 3.01 -5.08
C ALA A 411 10.81 1.74 -4.86
N VAL A 412 11.51 1.29 -5.90
CA VAL A 412 12.26 0.03 -5.89
C VAL A 412 13.46 0.10 -6.83
N ASN A 413 14.53 -0.60 -6.45
CA ASN A 413 15.69 -0.84 -7.28
C ASN A 413 15.47 -2.07 -8.18
N VAL A 414 15.72 -1.93 -9.47
CA VAL A 414 15.38 -2.93 -10.51
C VAL A 414 16.61 -3.14 -11.41
N GLU A 415 16.95 -4.40 -11.68
CA GLU A 415 18.10 -4.74 -12.52
C GLU A 415 17.99 -4.18 -13.94
N ASN A 416 19.12 -3.71 -14.46
CA ASN A 416 19.26 -3.15 -15.79
C ASN A 416 20.31 -3.96 -16.57
N THR A 417 19.82 -4.81 -17.48
CA THR A 417 20.63 -5.71 -18.32
C THR A 417 21.49 -4.99 -19.37
N THR A 418 21.46 -3.66 -19.43
CA THR A 418 22.36 -2.84 -20.27
C THR A 418 23.56 -2.34 -19.48
N THR A 419 23.46 -2.21 -18.15
CA THR A 419 24.53 -1.68 -17.28
C THR A 419 25.08 -2.70 -16.29
N ASP A 420 24.42 -3.85 -16.15
CA ASP A 420 24.66 -4.90 -15.15
C ASP A 420 24.60 -4.37 -13.70
N LEU A 421 23.74 -3.36 -13.47
CA LEU A 421 23.50 -2.68 -12.19
C LEU A 421 21.99 -2.46 -11.99
N ASN A 422 21.54 -2.03 -10.80
CA ASN A 422 20.15 -1.58 -10.63
C ASN A 422 19.93 -0.11 -10.98
N ASP A 423 18.85 0.15 -11.71
CA ASP A 423 18.14 1.42 -11.76
C ASP A 423 17.32 1.65 -10.48
N ILE A 424 16.97 2.90 -10.17
CA ILE A 424 15.85 3.23 -9.27
C ILE A 424 14.62 3.58 -10.11
N ARG A 425 13.49 2.95 -9.80
CA ARG A 425 12.21 3.15 -10.48
C ARG A 425 11.08 3.46 -9.50
N VAL A 426 10.13 4.28 -9.96
CA VAL A 426 8.87 4.51 -9.26
C VAL A 426 7.69 4.24 -10.18
N GLY A 427 6.81 3.36 -9.74
CA GLY A 427 5.49 3.16 -10.33
C GLY A 427 4.42 3.42 -9.29
N SER A 428 3.17 3.50 -9.73
CA SER A 428 2.04 3.58 -8.82
C SER A 428 0.79 2.89 -9.35
N ILE A 429 -0.13 2.54 -8.45
CA ILE A 429 -1.41 1.90 -8.75
C ILE A 429 -2.58 2.58 -8.00
N PRO A 430 -3.78 2.63 -8.61
CA PRO A 430 -5.00 3.09 -7.94
C PRO A 430 -5.46 2.08 -6.87
N LEU A 431 -5.72 2.56 -5.67
CA LEU A 431 -6.22 1.79 -4.52
C LEU A 431 -7.76 1.72 -4.45
N ASP A 432 -8.42 2.57 -5.21
CA ASP A 432 -9.86 2.67 -5.38
C ASP A 432 -10.34 2.07 -6.72
N ALA A 433 -9.49 1.27 -7.37
CA ALA A 433 -9.89 0.48 -8.51
C ALA A 433 -10.79 -0.69 -8.10
N GLN A 434 -11.67 -1.09 -9.02
CA GLN A 434 -12.29 -2.41 -9.01
C GLN A 434 -11.39 -3.40 -9.75
N GLN A 435 -11.06 -4.50 -9.09
CA GLN A 435 -10.20 -5.56 -9.61
C GLN A 435 -11.05 -6.70 -10.19
N TYR A 436 -10.69 -7.19 -11.38
CA TYR A 436 -11.33 -8.32 -12.03
C TYR A 436 -10.27 -9.26 -12.61
N GLU A 437 -10.22 -10.49 -12.09
CA GLU A 437 -9.21 -11.49 -12.48
C GLU A 437 -9.54 -12.18 -13.81
N ALA A 438 -8.51 -12.45 -14.61
CA ALA A 438 -8.68 -13.05 -15.93
C ALA A 438 -9.16 -14.51 -15.84
N GLU A 439 -8.74 -15.27 -14.83
CA GLU A 439 -9.23 -16.63 -14.59
C GLU A 439 -10.70 -16.70 -14.17
N ASN A 440 -11.31 -15.58 -13.78
CA ASN A 440 -12.74 -15.46 -13.48
C ASN A 440 -13.56 -14.91 -14.68
N ALA A 441 -12.91 -14.64 -15.81
CA ALA A 441 -13.57 -14.17 -17.03
C ALA A 441 -14.20 -15.32 -17.84
N THR A 442 -15.05 -14.99 -18.82
CA THR A 442 -15.52 -15.97 -19.81
C THR A 442 -14.41 -16.26 -20.82
N LEU A 443 -14.01 -17.52 -20.94
CA LEU A 443 -12.88 -17.98 -21.74
C LEU A 443 -13.33 -18.71 -23.01
N ASN A 444 -12.62 -18.53 -24.12
CA ASN A 444 -12.83 -19.29 -25.35
C ASN A 444 -11.50 -19.58 -26.05
N SER A 445 -11.18 -20.87 -26.22
CA SER A 445 -9.95 -21.39 -26.84
C SER A 445 -8.62 -20.97 -26.18
N VAL A 446 -8.68 -20.39 -24.98
CA VAL A 446 -7.53 -19.96 -24.17
C VAL A 446 -7.34 -20.88 -22.95
N SER A 447 -6.22 -20.75 -22.24
CA SER A 447 -5.89 -21.61 -21.09
C SER A 447 -5.62 -20.83 -19.80
N THR A 448 -6.17 -21.28 -18.68
CA THR A 448 -5.71 -20.86 -17.35
C THR A 448 -4.34 -21.46 -17.05
N VAL A 449 -3.37 -20.61 -16.69
CA VAL A 449 -1.98 -20.98 -16.37
C VAL A 449 -1.70 -20.58 -14.93
N THR A 450 -1.47 -21.55 -14.05
CA THR A 450 -1.04 -21.30 -12.66
C THR A 450 0.33 -20.62 -12.66
N HIS A 451 0.46 -19.48 -11.98
CA HIS A 451 1.72 -18.75 -11.91
C HIS A 451 1.87 -17.98 -10.59
N VAL A 452 2.99 -18.17 -9.88
CA VAL A 452 3.14 -17.73 -8.48
C VAL A 452 3.26 -16.21 -8.31
N GLN A 453 3.65 -15.50 -9.38
CA GLN A 453 3.74 -14.04 -9.44
C GLN A 453 2.47 -13.38 -9.99
N ALA A 454 1.52 -14.16 -10.48
CA ALA A 454 0.20 -13.66 -10.85
C ALA A 454 -0.55 -13.17 -9.59
N SER A 455 -1.47 -12.25 -9.80
CA SER A 455 -2.24 -11.55 -8.77
C SER A 455 -2.91 -12.54 -7.80
N ASN A 456 -3.84 -13.35 -8.33
CA ASN A 456 -4.56 -14.42 -7.66
C ASN A 456 -3.93 -15.82 -7.90
N GLY A 457 -2.68 -15.85 -8.39
CA GLY A 457 -1.91 -17.09 -8.58
C GLY A 457 -2.20 -17.87 -9.87
N SER A 458 -3.06 -17.35 -10.75
CA SER A 458 -3.21 -17.80 -12.13
C SER A 458 -3.31 -16.62 -13.08
N LYS A 459 -3.12 -16.88 -14.38
CA LYS A 459 -3.35 -15.93 -15.48
C LYS A 459 -3.99 -16.67 -16.66
N ILE A 460 -4.44 -15.94 -17.67
CA ILE A 460 -4.94 -16.51 -18.92
C ILE A 460 -3.92 -16.36 -20.05
N GLY A 461 -3.43 -17.50 -20.49
CA GLY A 461 -2.46 -17.66 -21.56
C GLY A 461 -3.03 -18.31 -22.82
N ASN A 462 -2.14 -18.53 -23.79
CA ASN A 462 -2.46 -19.07 -25.11
C ASN A 462 -3.56 -18.30 -25.87
N ILE A 463 -3.55 -16.96 -25.80
CA ILE A 463 -4.37 -16.08 -26.65
C ILE A 463 -3.64 -15.97 -28.00
N ASN A 464 -3.73 -17.03 -28.82
CA ASN A 464 -2.78 -17.30 -29.92
C ASN A 464 -3.42 -17.29 -31.31
N ASP A 465 -4.70 -17.64 -31.43
CA ASP A 465 -5.39 -17.87 -32.69
C ASP A 465 -6.54 -16.87 -32.94
N THR A 466 -6.96 -16.78 -34.20
CA THR A 466 -8.08 -15.92 -34.59
C THR A 466 -9.39 -16.48 -34.07
N GLY A 467 -9.93 -15.86 -33.02
CA GLY A 467 -11.17 -16.28 -32.37
C GLY A 467 -11.01 -16.48 -30.86
N ASP A 468 -9.78 -16.60 -30.37
CA ASP A 468 -9.46 -16.68 -28.96
C ASP A 468 -9.90 -15.41 -28.23
N TYR A 469 -10.53 -15.56 -27.07
CA TYR A 469 -10.92 -14.42 -26.26
C TYR A 469 -10.97 -14.67 -24.75
N VAL A 470 -10.80 -13.56 -24.03
CA VAL A 470 -11.04 -13.39 -22.59
C VAL A 470 -12.07 -12.28 -22.45
N GLU A 471 -13.26 -12.59 -21.93
CA GLU A 471 -14.36 -11.63 -21.76
C GLU A 471 -14.70 -11.43 -20.28
N PHE A 472 -14.27 -10.29 -19.75
CA PHE A 472 -14.58 -9.85 -18.39
C PHE A 472 -16.02 -9.36 -18.33
N THR A 473 -16.78 -9.82 -17.34
CA THR A 473 -18.05 -9.18 -16.93
C THR A 473 -17.75 -8.22 -15.79
N VAL A 474 -17.99 -6.93 -15.99
CA VAL A 474 -17.69 -5.87 -15.02
C VAL A 474 -18.96 -5.11 -14.65
N ASN A 475 -19.08 -4.66 -13.40
CA ASN A 475 -20.25 -3.93 -12.91
C ASN A 475 -19.82 -2.60 -12.31
N VAL A 476 -20.18 -1.48 -12.95
CA VAL A 476 -19.71 -0.15 -12.53
C VAL A 476 -20.86 0.76 -12.08
N PRO A 477 -20.67 1.60 -11.04
CA PRO A 477 -21.77 2.31 -10.39
C PRO A 477 -22.38 3.44 -11.24
N ALA A 478 -21.66 3.93 -12.25
CA ALA A 478 -22.11 5.03 -13.11
C ALA A 478 -21.62 4.85 -14.55
N ALA A 479 -22.39 5.31 -15.52
CA ALA A 479 -21.94 5.38 -16.91
C ALA A 479 -20.83 6.43 -17.07
N GLY A 480 -19.96 6.23 -18.06
CA GLY A 480 -18.91 7.18 -18.44
C GLY A 480 -17.59 6.51 -18.81
N THR A 481 -16.54 7.32 -18.95
CA THR A 481 -15.19 6.84 -19.23
C THR A 481 -14.51 6.37 -17.96
N TYR A 482 -13.97 5.15 -18.01
CA TYR A 482 -13.10 4.55 -17.01
C TYR A 482 -11.70 4.37 -17.61
N THR A 483 -10.69 4.46 -16.76
CA THR A 483 -9.34 4.01 -17.09
C THR A 483 -9.23 2.55 -16.69
N MET A 484 -8.84 1.71 -17.64
CA MET A 484 -8.56 0.30 -17.45
C MET A 484 -7.05 0.08 -17.48
N ASN A 485 -6.46 -0.30 -16.34
CA ASN A 485 -5.13 -0.89 -16.33
C ASN A 485 -5.26 -2.40 -16.56
N VAL A 486 -4.31 -2.98 -17.27
CA VAL A 486 -4.25 -4.40 -17.60
C VAL A 486 -2.86 -4.90 -17.21
N ARG A 487 -2.79 -5.80 -16.23
CA ARG A 487 -1.55 -6.51 -15.89
C ARG A 487 -1.38 -7.66 -16.87
N TYR A 488 -0.21 -7.73 -17.48
CA TYR A 488 0.07 -8.64 -18.58
C TYR A 488 1.52 -9.11 -18.52
N ASP A 489 1.82 -10.21 -19.21
CA ASP A 489 3.19 -10.52 -19.62
C ASP A 489 3.26 -10.80 -21.14
N ASN A 490 4.43 -10.53 -21.71
CA ASN A 490 4.75 -10.62 -23.13
C ASN A 490 6.23 -11.03 -23.25
N GLY A 491 6.49 -12.32 -23.06
CA GLY A 491 7.81 -12.92 -23.26
C GLY A 491 8.15 -13.25 -24.72
N TYR A 492 7.43 -12.68 -25.71
CA TYR A 492 7.64 -12.97 -27.13
C TYR A 492 8.85 -12.24 -27.74
N GLY A 493 9.40 -11.23 -27.05
CA GLY A 493 10.54 -10.44 -27.54
C GLY A 493 10.17 -9.36 -28.57
N SER A 494 8.88 -9.08 -28.77
CA SER A 494 8.40 -7.91 -29.52
C SER A 494 7.03 -7.46 -29.01
N ALA A 495 6.71 -6.17 -29.14
CA ALA A 495 5.45 -5.62 -28.63
C ALA A 495 4.23 -6.36 -29.23
N ALA A 496 3.28 -6.73 -28.37
CA ALA A 496 2.07 -7.46 -28.73
C ALA A 496 0.82 -6.57 -28.63
N THR A 497 -0.30 -7.01 -29.21
CA THR A 497 -1.59 -6.33 -29.09
C THR A 497 -2.75 -7.30 -28.93
N HIS A 498 -3.79 -6.84 -28.24
CA HIS A 498 -5.13 -7.43 -28.28
C HIS A 498 -6.11 -6.41 -28.87
N SER A 499 -7.17 -6.91 -29.51
CA SER A 499 -8.32 -6.08 -29.85
C SER A 499 -9.27 -6.07 -28.67
N VAL A 500 -9.67 -4.89 -28.20
CA VAL A 500 -10.58 -4.73 -27.05
C VAL A 500 -11.91 -4.17 -27.53
N SER A 501 -13.00 -4.92 -27.33
CA SER A 501 -14.38 -4.44 -27.51
C SER A 501 -15.11 -4.33 -26.18
N VAL A 502 -16.06 -3.41 -26.11
CA VAL A 502 -16.91 -3.18 -24.93
C VAL A 502 -18.36 -3.39 -25.34
N ASN A 503 -19.09 -4.23 -24.62
CA ASN A 503 -20.51 -4.56 -24.90
C ASN A 503 -20.78 -4.98 -26.36
N GLY A 504 -19.83 -5.69 -26.98
CA GLY A 504 -19.90 -6.08 -28.41
C GLY A 504 -19.76 -4.94 -29.43
N GLY A 505 -19.44 -3.71 -28.98
CA GLY A 505 -19.19 -2.56 -29.84
C GLY A 505 -17.87 -2.60 -30.60
N THR A 506 -17.58 -1.55 -31.37
CA THR A 506 -16.37 -1.43 -32.19
C THR A 506 -15.10 -1.68 -31.39
N ALA A 507 -14.32 -2.69 -31.81
CA ALA A 507 -13.06 -3.01 -31.17
C ALA A 507 -11.97 -1.95 -31.43
N SER A 508 -11.06 -1.80 -30.48
CA SER A 508 -9.86 -0.96 -30.63
C SER A 508 -8.66 -1.59 -29.95
N SER A 509 -7.46 -1.40 -30.51
CA SER A 509 -6.24 -2.06 -30.02
C SER A 509 -5.81 -1.59 -28.62
N ILE A 510 -5.19 -2.48 -27.85
CA ILE A 510 -4.32 -2.18 -26.72
C ILE A 510 -2.94 -2.77 -27.03
N SER A 511 -1.88 -2.07 -26.64
CA SER A 511 -0.48 -2.48 -26.89
C SER A 511 0.21 -2.90 -25.61
N TYR A 512 1.00 -3.96 -25.72
CA TYR A 512 1.76 -4.61 -24.66
C TYR A 512 3.24 -4.55 -25.04
N PRO A 513 4.03 -3.63 -24.48
CA PRO A 513 5.49 -3.68 -24.54
C PRO A 513 6.07 -5.06 -24.17
N VAL A 514 7.34 -5.28 -24.47
CA VAL A 514 8.04 -6.52 -24.10
C VAL A 514 8.25 -6.56 -22.59
N THR A 515 7.92 -7.69 -21.95
CA THR A 515 8.36 -7.99 -20.57
C THR A 515 9.62 -8.84 -20.60
N VAL A 516 10.28 -9.00 -19.44
CA VAL A 516 11.51 -9.81 -19.33
C VAL A 516 11.27 -11.26 -19.77
N ASP A 517 10.12 -11.82 -19.40
CA ASP A 517 9.72 -13.19 -19.67
C ASP A 517 8.18 -13.35 -19.54
N TRP A 518 7.70 -14.60 -19.56
CA TRP A 518 6.29 -15.01 -19.40
C TRP A 518 5.85 -15.19 -17.92
N GLY A 519 6.47 -14.48 -16.98
CA GLY A 519 6.09 -14.47 -15.57
C GLY A 519 6.32 -13.12 -14.88
N ARG A 520 7.15 -12.27 -15.48
CA ARG A 520 7.41 -10.90 -15.07
C ARG A 520 6.40 -9.92 -15.66
N PHE A 521 5.40 -9.61 -14.85
CA PHE A 521 4.31 -8.76 -15.30
C PHE A 521 4.73 -7.31 -15.49
N GLY A 522 4.17 -6.69 -16.53
CA GLY A 522 4.08 -5.25 -16.71
C GLY A 522 2.63 -4.80 -16.75
N TRP A 523 2.42 -3.50 -16.94
CA TRP A 523 1.09 -2.91 -16.98
C TRP A 523 0.85 -2.10 -18.26
N ALA A 524 -0.33 -2.26 -18.85
CA ALA A 524 -0.81 -1.49 -20.00
C ALA A 524 -2.08 -0.72 -19.58
N GLN A 525 -2.38 0.39 -20.26
CA GLN A 525 -3.54 1.22 -19.92
C GLN A 525 -4.39 1.54 -21.16
N LYS A 526 -5.71 1.60 -20.97
CA LYS A 526 -6.68 1.98 -22.00
C LYS A 526 -7.91 2.65 -21.39
N SER A 527 -8.40 3.73 -22.00
CA SER A 527 -9.71 4.29 -21.66
C SER A 527 -10.84 3.45 -22.28
N VAL A 528 -11.86 3.12 -21.49
CA VAL A 528 -13.07 2.40 -21.93
C VAL A 528 -14.31 3.17 -21.51
N THR A 529 -15.36 3.19 -22.35
CA THR A 529 -16.64 3.83 -22.01
C THR A 529 -17.64 2.77 -21.61
N LEU A 530 -18.12 2.83 -20.37
CA LEU A 530 -19.01 1.84 -19.77
C LEU A 530 -20.40 2.44 -19.49
N ASN A 531 -21.41 1.58 -19.52
CA ASN A 531 -22.75 1.88 -19.02
C ASN A 531 -22.80 1.72 -17.49
N ALA A 532 -23.78 2.30 -16.81
CA ALA A 532 -24.04 1.97 -15.41
C ALA A 532 -24.54 0.51 -15.29
N GLY A 533 -24.11 -0.20 -14.25
CA GLY A 533 -24.40 -1.62 -14.07
C GLY A 533 -23.45 -2.53 -14.86
N ASN A 534 -23.97 -3.65 -15.35
CA ASN A 534 -23.18 -4.70 -16.00
C ASN A 534 -22.72 -4.30 -17.40
N ASN A 535 -21.47 -4.62 -17.72
CA ASN A 535 -20.85 -4.47 -19.04
C ASN A 535 -19.98 -5.71 -19.33
N THR A 536 -19.69 -5.97 -20.61
CA THR A 536 -18.60 -6.87 -21.00
C THR A 536 -17.42 -6.11 -21.57
N ILE A 537 -16.21 -6.56 -21.27
CA ILE A 537 -14.96 -6.11 -21.89
C ILE A 537 -14.25 -7.35 -22.44
N ARG A 538 -14.18 -7.47 -23.77
CA ARG A 538 -13.59 -8.62 -24.45
C ARG A 538 -12.25 -8.26 -25.06
N PHE A 539 -11.22 -9.01 -24.68
CA PHE A 539 -9.93 -9.04 -25.32
C PHE A 539 -9.91 -10.21 -26.30
N THR A 540 -9.60 -9.94 -27.56
CA THR A 540 -9.35 -10.98 -28.58
C THR A 540 -7.93 -10.86 -29.12
N LYS A 541 -7.43 -11.95 -29.70
CA LYS A 541 -6.14 -11.98 -30.42
C LYS A 541 -5.91 -10.74 -31.30
N GLY A 542 -4.72 -10.15 -31.21
CA GLY A 542 -4.19 -9.12 -32.12
C GLY A 542 -2.86 -9.56 -32.73
N THR A 543 -1.84 -8.71 -32.66
CA THR A 543 -0.47 -8.99 -33.16
C THR A 543 0.42 -9.61 -32.08
N ASN A 544 1.28 -10.55 -32.44
CA ASN A 544 2.18 -11.26 -31.49
C ASN A 544 1.40 -11.84 -30.29
N PHE A 545 2.03 -12.12 -29.16
CA PHE A 545 1.42 -12.86 -28.06
C PHE A 545 1.64 -12.15 -26.73
N ALA A 546 0.59 -12.10 -25.90
CA ALA A 546 0.63 -11.59 -24.53
C ALA A 546 -0.42 -12.34 -23.70
N GLU A 547 -0.17 -12.52 -22.41
CA GLU A 547 -1.08 -13.19 -21.48
C GLU A 547 -1.68 -12.18 -20.49
N LEU A 548 -2.89 -12.46 -20.00
CA LEU A 548 -3.66 -11.55 -19.15
C LEU A 548 -3.74 -12.07 -17.72
N ASP A 549 -3.34 -11.27 -16.75
CA ASP A 549 -3.46 -11.58 -15.31
C ASP A 549 -4.71 -10.91 -14.73
N VAL A 550 -4.70 -9.58 -14.64
CA VAL A 550 -5.79 -8.84 -14.00
C VAL A 550 -6.12 -7.53 -14.72
N ILE A 551 -7.38 -7.09 -14.65
CA ILE A 551 -7.76 -5.72 -15.00
C ILE A 551 -8.19 -4.91 -13.77
N HIS A 552 -7.78 -3.64 -13.75
CA HIS A 552 -8.20 -2.65 -12.76
C HIS A 552 -9.00 -1.54 -13.45
N LEU A 553 -10.24 -1.32 -13.03
CA LEU A 553 -11.10 -0.23 -13.50
C LEU A 553 -11.19 0.88 -12.45
N TYR A 554 -10.80 2.09 -12.81
CA TYR A 554 -10.93 3.29 -11.96
C TYR A 554 -11.32 4.52 -12.79
N ARG A 555 -11.65 5.63 -12.11
CA ARG A 555 -12.01 6.91 -12.76
C ARG A 555 -11.70 8.11 -11.86
N SER A 556 -11.96 9.32 -12.36
CA SER A 556 -11.69 10.56 -11.62
C SER A 556 -12.45 10.68 -10.29
N THR A 557 -13.70 10.19 -10.20
CA THR A 557 -14.40 9.97 -8.93
C THR A 557 -14.02 8.61 -8.34
N ALA A 558 -13.76 8.55 -7.04
CA ALA A 558 -13.44 7.30 -6.36
C ALA A 558 -14.54 6.25 -6.54
N LEU A 559 -14.14 4.98 -6.61
CA LEU A 559 -15.07 3.86 -6.53
C LEU A 559 -14.98 3.25 -5.13
N ASP A 560 -16.14 3.05 -4.50
CA ASP A 560 -16.21 2.40 -3.20
C ASP A 560 -15.72 0.94 -3.30
N PRO A 561 -15.02 0.42 -2.27
CA PRO A 561 -14.51 -0.94 -2.27
C PRO A 561 -15.65 -1.96 -2.24
N VAL A 562 -15.44 -3.09 -2.93
CA VAL A 562 -16.37 -4.22 -2.94
C VAL A 562 -15.78 -5.39 -2.17
N PHE A 563 -16.60 -6.00 -1.33
CA PHE A 563 -16.23 -7.15 -0.51
C PHE A 563 -17.26 -8.29 -0.62
N GLN A 564 -16.78 -9.51 -0.43
CA GLN A 564 -17.58 -10.57 0.20
C GLN A 564 -17.55 -10.35 1.72
N VAL A 565 -18.67 -10.57 2.40
CA VAL A 565 -18.81 -10.38 3.86
C VAL A 565 -19.00 -11.75 4.51
N GLN A 566 -17.92 -12.35 5.00
CA GLN A 566 -17.89 -13.72 5.52
C GLN A 566 -18.23 -13.78 7.01
N ASN A 567 -19.18 -14.62 7.42
CA ASN A 567 -19.50 -14.83 8.83
C ASN A 567 -18.44 -15.70 9.53
N ARG A 568 -17.95 -15.28 10.71
CA ARG A 568 -16.91 -15.99 11.47
C ARG A 568 -17.34 -17.38 11.92
N ASN A 569 -18.62 -17.58 12.24
CA ASN A 569 -19.12 -18.83 12.82
C ASN A 569 -19.29 -19.94 11.77
N SER A 570 -19.74 -19.60 10.57
CA SER A 570 -20.07 -20.55 9.51
C SER A 570 -19.07 -20.62 8.36
N GLY A 571 -18.23 -19.58 8.19
CA GLY A 571 -17.38 -19.41 7.00
C GLY A 571 -18.15 -19.04 5.73
N LYS A 572 -19.46 -18.75 5.84
CA LYS A 572 -20.36 -18.46 4.71
C LYS A 572 -20.52 -16.96 4.49
N TYR A 573 -20.97 -16.57 3.31
CA TYR A 573 -21.05 -15.16 2.90
C TYR A 573 -22.46 -14.60 3.01
N LEU A 574 -22.56 -13.33 3.42
CA LEU A 574 -23.79 -12.55 3.44
C LEU A 574 -24.38 -12.44 2.02
N GLU A 575 -25.59 -12.94 1.80
CA GLU A 575 -26.22 -13.07 0.49
C GLU A 575 -27.67 -12.56 0.48
N VAL A 576 -28.08 -11.85 -0.57
CA VAL A 576 -29.51 -11.65 -0.87
C VAL A 576 -30.10 -12.95 -1.42
N ILE A 577 -30.99 -13.57 -0.65
CA ILE A 577 -31.48 -14.94 -0.89
C ILE A 577 -32.19 -15.05 -2.25
N SER A 578 -31.91 -16.14 -2.97
CA SER A 578 -32.52 -16.48 -4.28
C SER A 578 -32.33 -15.41 -5.36
N ALA A 579 -31.32 -14.54 -5.24
CA ALA A 579 -31.02 -13.44 -6.17
C ALA A 579 -32.19 -12.47 -6.44
N LEU A 580 -33.14 -12.39 -5.51
CA LEU A 580 -34.27 -11.48 -5.59
C LEU A 580 -33.79 -10.01 -5.65
N THR A 581 -34.52 -9.18 -6.39
CA THR A 581 -34.24 -7.73 -6.55
C THR A 581 -35.34 -6.83 -5.98
N ALA A 582 -36.41 -7.43 -5.44
CA ALA A 582 -37.51 -6.71 -4.78
C ALA A 582 -37.07 -6.09 -3.45
N ASP A 583 -37.76 -5.02 -3.05
CA ASP A 583 -37.65 -4.45 -1.70
C ASP A 583 -38.24 -5.43 -0.68
N GLY A 584 -37.62 -5.55 0.49
CA GLY A 584 -38.01 -6.50 1.52
C GLY A 584 -37.56 -7.94 1.25
N ALA A 585 -36.77 -8.20 0.21
CA ALA A 585 -36.17 -9.52 0.01
C ALA A 585 -35.14 -9.82 1.12
N ALA A 586 -35.24 -11.01 1.71
CA ALA A 586 -34.43 -11.42 2.86
C ALA A 586 -32.94 -11.53 2.51
N VAL A 587 -32.10 -11.15 3.46
CA VAL A 587 -30.66 -11.37 3.45
C VAL A 587 -30.35 -12.51 4.40
N GLY A 588 -29.42 -13.39 4.02
CA GLY A 588 -28.99 -14.53 4.81
C GLY A 588 -27.53 -14.87 4.55
N GLN A 589 -27.17 -16.14 4.74
CA GLN A 589 -25.86 -16.67 4.35
C GLN A 589 -25.93 -17.81 3.35
N TRP A 590 -24.90 -17.96 2.53
CA TRP A 590 -24.67 -19.13 1.68
C TRP A 590 -23.18 -19.46 1.57
N GLY A 591 -22.83 -20.72 1.26
CA GLY A 591 -21.49 -21.05 0.76
C GLY A 591 -21.11 -20.25 -0.50
N ASP A 592 -19.85 -20.26 -0.92
CA ASP A 592 -19.44 -19.45 -2.09
C ASP A 592 -20.25 -19.80 -3.34
N THR A 593 -21.00 -18.83 -3.86
CA THR A 593 -21.78 -18.96 -5.10
C THR A 593 -21.10 -18.30 -6.28
N ASN A 594 -19.99 -17.58 -6.06
CA ASN A 594 -19.39 -16.63 -7.00
C ASN A 594 -20.42 -15.67 -7.65
N HIS A 595 -21.58 -15.44 -7.01
CA HIS A 595 -22.67 -14.65 -7.59
C HIS A 595 -22.68 -13.20 -7.10
N ALA A 596 -23.29 -12.29 -7.87
CA ALA A 596 -23.32 -10.85 -7.55
C ALA A 596 -24.10 -10.53 -6.26
N THR A 597 -24.89 -11.48 -5.76
CA THR A 597 -25.66 -11.40 -4.51
C THR A 597 -24.81 -11.46 -3.25
N GLN A 598 -23.59 -12.02 -3.33
CA GLN A 598 -22.62 -12.07 -2.21
C GLN A 598 -21.65 -10.89 -2.19
N ARG A 599 -21.72 -10.03 -3.23
CA ARG A 599 -20.82 -8.89 -3.41
C ARG A 599 -21.50 -7.62 -2.94
N TRP A 600 -20.86 -6.94 -2.01
CA TRP A 600 -21.36 -5.71 -1.40
C TRP A 600 -20.36 -4.58 -1.62
N THR A 601 -20.81 -3.51 -2.28
CA THR A 601 -20.10 -2.23 -2.23
C THR A 601 -20.26 -1.67 -0.82
N VAL A 602 -19.14 -1.40 -0.16
CA VAL A 602 -19.10 -0.86 1.21
C VAL A 602 -18.62 0.59 1.15
N SER A 603 -19.56 1.52 1.18
CA SER A 603 -19.28 2.96 1.13
C SER A 603 -19.31 3.58 2.52
N GLY A 604 -18.61 4.71 2.71
CA GLY A 604 -18.51 5.41 3.99
C GLY A 604 -17.20 5.15 4.74
N GLY A 605 -17.25 5.11 6.07
CA GLY A 605 -16.07 5.00 6.94
C GLY A 605 -16.39 4.30 8.25
N SER A 606 -16.38 5.03 9.38
CA SER A 606 -16.79 4.47 10.68
C SER A 606 -18.28 4.08 10.73
N THR A 607 -19.11 4.72 9.92
CA THR A 607 -20.46 4.25 9.57
C THR A 607 -20.47 3.97 8.07
N VAL A 608 -20.94 2.78 7.70
CA VAL A 608 -20.96 2.28 6.32
C VAL A 608 -22.35 1.98 5.82
N GLN A 609 -22.46 1.89 4.50
CA GLN A 609 -23.63 1.34 3.80
C GLN A 609 -23.20 0.15 2.94
N PHE A 610 -24.02 -0.90 2.93
CA PHE A 610 -23.78 -2.11 2.12
C PHE A 610 -24.73 -2.14 0.94
N THR A 611 -24.26 -1.80 -0.26
CA THR A 611 -25.04 -1.87 -1.50
C THR A 611 -24.79 -3.19 -2.21
N ASN A 612 -25.83 -3.99 -2.42
CA ASN A 612 -25.73 -5.28 -3.09
C ASN A 612 -25.48 -5.09 -4.61
N ARG A 613 -24.48 -5.78 -5.17
CA ARG A 613 -24.09 -5.61 -6.59
C ARG A 613 -25.08 -6.22 -7.58
N ASN A 614 -25.96 -7.14 -7.15
CA ASN A 614 -27.01 -7.71 -8.01
C ASN A 614 -28.20 -6.74 -8.19
N SER A 615 -28.63 -6.06 -7.12
CA SER A 615 -29.87 -5.27 -7.10
C SER A 615 -29.68 -3.75 -7.05
N GLY A 616 -28.49 -3.27 -6.64
CA GLY A 616 -28.25 -1.85 -6.33
C GLY A 616 -28.92 -1.36 -5.05
N LYS A 617 -29.40 -2.28 -4.19
CA LYS A 617 -30.16 -1.97 -2.96
C LYS A 617 -29.31 -2.11 -1.70
N LEU A 618 -29.72 -1.44 -0.64
CA LEU A 618 -29.01 -1.35 0.63
C LEU A 618 -29.48 -2.40 1.63
N LEU A 619 -28.55 -2.94 2.41
CA LEU A 619 -28.84 -3.77 3.59
C LEU A 619 -29.58 -2.93 4.65
N GLU A 620 -30.80 -3.34 5.00
CA GLU A 620 -31.71 -2.61 5.88
C GLU A 620 -32.28 -3.50 6.99
N ILE A 621 -32.49 -2.91 8.17
CA ILE A 621 -33.46 -3.40 9.16
C ILE A 621 -34.83 -2.71 8.91
N PRO A 622 -35.88 -3.46 8.50
CA PRO A 622 -37.09 -2.87 7.95
C PRO A 622 -37.88 -2.06 8.98
N SER A 623 -38.63 -1.07 8.47
CA SER A 623 -39.63 -0.30 9.23
C SER A 623 -39.13 0.34 10.53
N ALA A 624 -37.82 0.62 10.62
CA ALA A 624 -37.15 1.16 11.81
C ALA A 624 -37.36 0.35 13.10
N GLN A 625 -37.62 -0.95 12.98
CA GLN A 625 -37.80 -1.83 14.13
C GLN A 625 -36.51 -1.95 14.96
N THR A 626 -36.66 -2.08 16.29
CA THR A 626 -35.56 -2.17 17.26
C THR A 626 -35.59 -3.44 18.11
N ALA A 627 -36.52 -4.36 17.84
CA ALA A 627 -36.59 -5.66 18.50
C ALA A 627 -35.42 -6.58 18.08
N ASP A 628 -35.07 -7.54 18.94
CA ASP A 628 -34.19 -8.65 18.57
C ASP A 628 -34.94 -9.63 17.66
N GLY A 629 -34.21 -10.28 16.75
CA GLY A 629 -34.80 -11.25 15.82
C GLY A 629 -35.62 -10.60 14.69
N VAL A 630 -35.29 -9.36 14.31
CA VAL A 630 -35.83 -8.74 13.09
C VAL A 630 -34.89 -9.04 11.94
N ASP A 631 -35.40 -9.76 10.95
CA ASP A 631 -34.68 -10.11 9.72
C ASP A 631 -34.15 -8.87 8.99
N ALA A 632 -32.91 -8.97 8.52
CA ALA A 632 -32.31 -8.02 7.60
C ALA A 632 -32.82 -8.30 6.18
N VAL A 633 -33.12 -7.21 5.46
CA VAL A 633 -33.60 -7.24 4.08
C VAL A 633 -32.74 -6.35 3.21
N GLN A 634 -32.97 -6.36 1.90
CA GLN A 634 -32.56 -5.26 1.03
C GLN A 634 -33.71 -4.27 0.82
N TRP A 635 -33.38 -2.98 0.67
CA TRP A 635 -34.33 -1.94 0.27
C TRP A 635 -33.66 -0.87 -0.59
N GLY A 636 -34.42 -0.21 -1.47
CA GLY A 636 -33.94 0.96 -2.23
C GLY A 636 -33.47 2.10 -1.31
N PRO A 637 -32.56 2.99 -1.73
CA PRO A 637 -32.02 4.03 -0.83
C PRO A 637 -33.10 4.97 -0.27
N THR A 638 -33.26 4.98 1.05
CA THR A 638 -34.22 5.85 1.79
C THR A 638 -33.53 7.00 2.50
N GLY A 639 -32.20 6.92 2.72
CA GLY A 639 -31.46 7.86 3.56
C GLY A 639 -31.69 7.69 5.06
N SER A 640 -32.43 6.65 5.46
CA SER A 640 -32.70 6.31 6.86
C SER A 640 -31.47 5.71 7.56
N SER A 641 -31.34 5.94 8.87
CA SER A 641 -30.34 5.28 9.72
C SER A 641 -30.51 3.75 9.77
N THR A 642 -31.66 3.21 9.35
CA THR A 642 -31.91 1.77 9.20
C THR A 642 -31.06 1.10 8.12
N GLN A 643 -30.52 1.87 7.17
CA GLN A 643 -29.65 1.41 6.07
C GLN A 643 -28.16 1.63 6.35
N SER A 644 -27.83 2.18 7.51
CA SER A 644 -26.48 2.59 7.89
C SER A 644 -25.98 1.75 9.06
N TRP A 645 -24.69 1.40 9.04
CA TRP A 645 -24.11 0.42 9.94
C TRP A 645 -22.78 0.92 10.52
N THR A 646 -22.72 1.13 11.83
CA THR A 646 -21.48 1.50 12.52
C THR A 646 -20.53 0.30 12.51
N ALA A 647 -19.37 0.47 11.89
CA ALA A 647 -18.37 -0.56 11.67
C ALA A 647 -17.28 -0.50 12.77
N THR A 648 -17.22 -1.55 13.60
CA THR A 648 -16.16 -1.73 14.61
C THR A 648 -15.42 -3.03 14.32
N THR A 649 -14.13 -3.13 14.63
CA THR A 649 -13.34 -4.36 14.41
C THR A 649 -12.55 -4.75 15.66
N SER A 650 -12.42 -6.06 15.89
CA SER A 650 -11.61 -6.65 16.95
C SER A 650 -11.29 -8.13 16.67
N GLY A 651 -10.01 -8.48 16.57
CA GLY A 651 -9.44 -9.82 16.73
C GLY A 651 -10.02 -10.97 15.88
N GLY A 652 -10.08 -10.92 14.55
CA GLY A 652 -9.82 -9.81 13.61
C GLY A 652 -11.06 -9.43 12.83
N TYR A 653 -12.21 -9.36 13.51
CA TYR A 653 -13.53 -9.43 12.88
C TYR A 653 -14.34 -8.16 13.11
N TRP A 654 -15.04 -7.77 12.07
CA TRP A 654 -15.99 -6.67 12.07
C TRP A 654 -17.28 -7.03 12.78
N LYS A 655 -17.84 -6.05 13.49
CA LYS A 655 -19.19 -6.01 14.00
C LYS A 655 -19.87 -4.79 13.39
N PHE A 656 -21.01 -5.02 12.76
CA PHE A 656 -21.79 -3.99 12.10
C PHE A 656 -23.05 -3.73 12.93
N ALA A 657 -23.08 -2.59 13.63
CA ALA A 657 -24.22 -2.19 14.45
C ALA A 657 -25.15 -1.29 13.64
N ASN A 658 -26.43 -1.64 13.51
CA ASN A 658 -27.40 -0.82 12.80
C ASN A 658 -27.53 0.57 13.47
N ALA A 659 -27.42 1.64 12.70
CA ALA A 659 -27.34 3.00 13.24
C ALA A 659 -28.69 3.53 13.79
N ASN A 660 -29.80 2.83 13.53
CA ASN A 660 -31.10 3.12 14.16
C ASN A 660 -31.25 2.43 15.53
N SER A 661 -30.89 1.15 15.65
CA SER A 661 -31.17 0.33 16.84
C SER A 661 -29.98 0.09 17.77
N GLY A 662 -28.74 0.28 17.29
CA GLY A 662 -27.50 -0.09 17.97
C GLY A 662 -27.21 -1.60 18.00
N LYS A 663 -28.03 -2.43 17.34
CA LYS A 663 -27.94 -3.90 17.37
C LYS A 663 -27.07 -4.45 16.24
N LEU A 664 -26.44 -5.59 16.47
CA LEU A 664 -25.47 -6.17 15.55
C LEU A 664 -26.15 -7.01 14.47
N LEU A 665 -25.60 -6.96 13.25
CA LEU A 665 -25.87 -7.94 12.20
C LEU A 665 -25.39 -9.33 12.65
N GLU A 666 -26.32 -10.28 12.69
CA GLU A 666 -26.14 -11.65 13.19
C GLU A 666 -26.73 -12.65 12.18
N ILE A 667 -26.30 -13.92 12.20
CA ILE A 667 -27.02 -15.03 11.55
C ILE A 667 -27.89 -15.74 12.61
N ASP A 668 -29.18 -15.90 12.32
CA ASP A 668 -30.13 -16.44 13.30
C ASP A 668 -29.74 -17.82 13.86
N GLY A 669 -29.94 -17.96 15.17
CA GLY A 669 -29.56 -19.13 15.97
C GLY A 669 -28.05 -19.46 15.94
N CYS A 670 -27.19 -18.57 15.43
CA CYS A 670 -25.84 -18.91 14.96
C CYS A 670 -25.80 -20.14 14.03
N SER A 671 -26.82 -20.32 13.19
CA SER A 671 -26.90 -21.43 12.25
C SER A 671 -25.72 -21.43 11.26
N THR A 672 -25.29 -22.62 10.84
CA THR A 672 -24.30 -22.84 9.77
C THR A 672 -24.93 -23.35 8.47
N ALA A 673 -26.26 -23.48 8.43
CA ALA A 673 -27.00 -23.89 7.24
C ALA A 673 -26.98 -22.81 6.14
N ASP A 674 -27.06 -23.25 4.88
CA ASP A 674 -27.35 -22.36 3.75
C ASP A 674 -28.78 -21.84 3.83
N GLY A 675 -28.99 -20.57 3.49
CA GLY A 675 -30.29 -19.90 3.59
C GLY A 675 -30.69 -19.52 5.02
N ALA A 676 -29.83 -19.71 6.02
CA ALA A 676 -30.05 -19.15 7.34
C ALA A 676 -30.08 -17.62 7.25
N VAL A 677 -31.11 -17.01 7.83
CA VAL A 677 -31.43 -15.58 7.68
C VAL A 677 -30.49 -14.73 8.54
N ALA A 678 -30.14 -13.55 8.04
CA ALA A 678 -29.41 -12.54 8.78
C ALA A 678 -30.41 -11.63 9.50
N GLN A 679 -30.14 -11.27 10.74
CA GLN A 679 -31.03 -10.49 11.60
C GLN A 679 -30.27 -9.40 12.36
N GLN A 680 -30.98 -8.47 13.00
CA GLN A 680 -30.39 -7.71 14.10
C GLN A 680 -30.57 -8.43 15.44
N TYR A 681 -29.53 -8.41 16.27
CA TYR A 681 -29.60 -8.91 17.64
C TYR A 681 -28.73 -8.08 18.60
N THR A 682 -29.14 -8.02 19.87
CA THR A 682 -28.38 -7.42 20.96
C THR A 682 -26.98 -8.04 21.05
N ALA A 683 -25.94 -7.21 21.22
CA ALA A 683 -24.56 -7.70 21.27
C ALA A 683 -24.37 -8.72 22.42
N ASN A 684 -24.12 -9.98 22.06
CA ASN A 684 -24.00 -11.12 22.97
C ASN A 684 -22.59 -11.76 22.95
N GLY A 685 -21.73 -11.31 22.02
CA GLY A 685 -20.35 -11.77 21.88
C GLY A 685 -20.17 -13.01 21.02
N ALA A 686 -21.25 -13.61 20.51
CA ALA A 686 -21.19 -14.80 19.66
C ALA A 686 -20.40 -14.56 18.38
N ALA A 687 -19.81 -15.64 17.84
CA ALA A 687 -19.08 -15.60 16.58
C ALA A 687 -20.01 -15.30 15.39
N CYS A 688 -21.31 -15.59 15.47
CA CYS A 688 -22.23 -15.31 14.38
C CYS A 688 -22.60 -13.81 14.25
N GLN A 689 -22.23 -12.97 15.22
CA GLN A 689 -22.29 -11.49 15.16
C GLN A 689 -21.01 -10.86 14.57
N GLN A 690 -20.09 -11.67 14.04
CA GLN A 690 -18.73 -11.26 13.69
C GLN A 690 -18.41 -11.66 12.25
N TRP A 691 -17.79 -10.73 11.51
CA TRP A 691 -17.68 -10.81 10.06
C TRP A 691 -16.25 -10.50 9.60
N ARG A 692 -15.79 -11.12 8.51
CA ARG A 692 -14.57 -10.72 7.80
C ARG A 692 -14.96 -10.08 6.47
N LEU A 693 -14.34 -8.95 6.16
CA LEU A 693 -14.35 -8.38 4.82
C LEU A 693 -13.23 -9.04 4.02
N ILE A 694 -13.58 -9.64 2.88
CA ILE A 694 -12.64 -10.24 1.91
C ILE A 694 -12.81 -9.46 0.61
N LYS A 695 -11.73 -8.88 0.10
CA LYS A 695 -11.80 -7.97 -1.05
C LYS A 695 -12.07 -8.76 -2.33
N GLU A 696 -12.99 -8.26 -3.16
CA GLU A 696 -13.25 -8.88 -4.47
C GLU A 696 -11.99 -8.84 -5.34
N GLY A 697 -11.60 -10.00 -5.87
CA GLY A 697 -10.46 -10.15 -6.77
C GLY A 697 -9.11 -9.95 -6.10
N ILE A 698 -8.95 -10.23 -4.80
CA ILE A 698 -7.67 -10.13 -4.08
C ILE A 698 -7.58 -11.31 -3.09
N GLN A 699 -6.85 -12.39 -3.43
CA GLN A 699 -6.65 -13.58 -2.57
C GLN A 699 -5.20 -14.13 -2.61
#